data_AF-A0A4Q7AX91-F1
#
_entry.id   AF-A0A4Q7AX91-F1
#
_cell.length_a   1.000
_cell.length_b   1.000
_cell.length_c   1.000
_cell.angle_alpha   90.00
_cell.angle_beta   90.00
_cell.angle_gamma   90.00
#
_symmetry.space_group_name_H-M   'P 1'
#
loop_
_entity.id
_entity.type
_entity.pdbx_description
1 polymer ?
#
loop_
_entity_poly.entity_id
_entity_poly.type
_entity_poly.pdbx_seq_one_letter_code
_entity_poly.pdbx_strand_id
1 'polypeptide(L)'
;MKASETKVEDFLSSNKTQFVIPVYQRNYAWNTSECLQLFNDIIETGENDKINAHFIGSIVYVHDDVYTSSKIKELNIIDGQQRLTTLTLIYLAIFHFAIESNNEKLKSEINETYLINKFASGDEKIKLRTTDNNLDALKFLLRADKTEEYKTFSKVIENFNFFKKKITSDNLKSIQDGLSKLMFVEVSLDREKDDPQRIFESLNSTGLELTQADLIRNYILMGLNHEDQKNIYDNYWETIEKLAKNETTNQSLVSDFIRDFLTLETNNIPKKDKVYNEFKLNYPTTSFEKTKETLQTLKGLVRHYNKLINPQNEQDIDIKNQLEYIQKLEINVSYPFLLKVYDDYFLKLIDKNTLIEVLELIQSYAWRRFIVGLQANSLNKTFMNLYKSIDIDNYLPSLQKSLTRKIGSQRFPKNQETIDALRIKDIYNTQSKNRTYFLHRLENHNNNEKVDIDNNLNITIEHIFPQNPDVKWKTDIGSGDYTYIENNYLHTIANLTLSGNNGALSNKTFIEKRDLEEKGYKDSRLWLNKKLASYEKWGKEQIEDRFQLISERFLDIWKIPSIEFTEDIENEEINIFDIEDATSRKLEYAIFFGKKIQVKHMSKLYIEIIGKLFELEPSIFFDSKLGSKIILVPKEEQNSLRNAGRINDDYFVETNITNNDKLKKIKQALELLKLEDELFIKYSPSLEEQSEMII
;
A
#
# COMPACT_ATOMS: atom_id res chain seq x y z
N MET A 1 13.22 32.89 16.98
CA MET A 1 11.82 32.62 17.36
C MET A 1 11.31 33.67 18.35
N LYS A 2 10.19 34.34 18.07
CA LYS A 2 9.46 35.19 19.04
C LYS A 2 8.02 34.71 19.15
N ALA A 3 7.51 34.57 20.37
CA ALA A 3 6.14 34.18 20.64
C ALA A 3 5.38 35.27 21.41
N SER A 4 4.18 35.61 20.96
CA SER A 4 3.31 36.63 21.58
C SER A 4 1.84 36.19 21.53
N GLU A 5 1.08 36.53 22.57
CA GLU A 5 -0.38 36.40 22.53
C GLU A 5 -0.96 37.54 21.69
N THR A 6 -1.94 37.24 20.84
CA THR A 6 -2.58 38.23 19.99
C THR A 6 -4.03 37.84 19.71
N LYS A 7 -4.91 38.84 19.62
CA LYS A 7 -6.30 38.63 19.22
C LYS A 7 -6.39 38.28 17.75
N VAL A 8 -7.34 37.42 17.41
CA VAL A 8 -7.58 37.00 16.03
C VAL A 8 -7.86 38.16 15.11
N GLU A 9 -8.69 39.10 15.57
CA GLU A 9 -9.05 40.29 14.80
C GLU A 9 -7.83 41.19 14.53
N ASP A 10 -6.95 41.40 15.52
CA ASP A 10 -5.77 42.26 15.37
C ASP A 10 -4.78 41.70 14.33
N PHE A 11 -4.56 40.39 14.35
CA PHE A 11 -3.74 39.73 13.36
C PHE A 11 -4.36 39.78 11.99
N LEU A 12 -5.60 39.31 11.82
CA LEU A 12 -6.27 39.29 10.52
C LEU A 12 -6.47 40.69 9.93
N SER A 13 -6.70 41.70 10.76
CA SER A 13 -6.86 43.10 10.35
C SER A 13 -5.54 43.80 10.03
N SER A 14 -4.38 43.17 10.26
CA SER A 14 -3.06 43.76 10.01
C SER A 14 -2.96 44.42 8.64
N ASN A 15 -2.53 45.69 8.66
CA ASN A 15 -2.45 46.53 7.46
C ASN A 15 -1.38 46.03 6.52
N LYS A 16 -1.66 46.09 5.20
CA LYS A 16 -0.72 45.72 4.13
C LYS A 16 -0.06 44.36 4.42
N THR A 17 -0.84 43.40 4.88
CA THR A 17 -0.35 42.07 5.24
C THR A 17 -1.13 41.03 4.43
N GLN A 18 -0.41 40.03 3.91
CA GLN A 18 -1.01 38.87 3.26
C GLN A 18 -0.52 37.61 3.98
N PHE A 19 -1.45 36.72 4.34
CA PHE A 19 -1.17 35.40 4.87
C PHE A 19 -1.09 34.43 3.71
N VAL A 20 0.08 33.84 3.51
CA VAL A 20 0.35 32.92 2.40
C VAL A 20 0.42 31.52 2.98
N ILE A 21 -0.45 30.61 2.53
CA ILE A 21 -0.33 29.18 2.79
C ILE A 21 0.53 28.59 1.65
N PRO A 22 1.80 28.21 1.91
CA PRO A 22 2.71 27.77 0.86
C PRO A 22 2.30 26.42 0.26
N VAL A 23 2.75 26.13 -0.96
CA VAL A 23 2.43 24.90 -1.70
C VAL A 23 2.82 23.59 -1.00
N TYR A 24 3.73 23.66 -0.04
CA TYR A 24 4.13 22.50 0.77
C TYR A 24 3.13 22.13 1.86
N GLN A 25 2.27 23.05 2.24
CA GLN A 25 1.20 22.80 3.20
C GLN A 25 0.08 21.96 2.60
N ARG A 26 -0.56 21.12 3.42
CA ARG A 26 -1.71 20.33 2.96
C ARG A 26 -2.91 21.23 2.67
N ASN A 27 -3.73 20.84 1.69
CA ASN A 27 -5.00 21.50 1.40
C ASN A 27 -5.94 21.53 2.62
N TYR A 28 -6.95 22.40 2.57
CA TYR A 28 -7.97 22.47 3.62
C TYR A 28 -8.69 21.12 3.80
N ALA A 29 -8.66 20.60 5.02
CA ALA A 29 -9.00 19.22 5.33
C ALA A 29 -10.01 19.06 6.47
N TRP A 30 -10.30 20.11 7.25
CA TRP A 30 -11.35 20.07 8.27
C TRP A 30 -12.70 19.66 7.68
N ASN A 31 -13.39 18.78 8.38
CA ASN A 31 -14.74 18.35 8.10
C ASN A 31 -15.73 19.22 8.91
N THR A 32 -17.02 19.01 8.65
CA THR A 32 -18.12 19.70 9.33
C THR A 32 -18.08 19.53 10.85
N SER A 33 -17.54 18.43 11.38
CA SER A 33 -17.41 18.22 12.83
C SER A 33 -16.43 19.20 13.49
N GLU A 34 -15.24 19.38 12.93
CA GLU A 34 -14.26 20.36 13.46
C GLU A 34 -14.78 21.80 13.28
N CYS A 35 -15.44 22.07 12.15
CA CYS A 35 -16.07 23.36 11.89
C CYS A 35 -17.19 23.67 12.90
N LEU A 36 -18.02 22.68 13.24
CA LEU A 36 -19.09 22.82 14.22
C LEU A 36 -18.53 23.07 15.62
N GLN A 37 -17.45 22.39 16.00
CA GLN A 37 -16.79 22.61 17.29
C GLN A 37 -16.33 24.07 17.42
N LEU A 38 -15.51 24.55 16.47
CA LEU A 38 -15.05 25.94 16.50
C LEU A 38 -16.20 26.95 16.49
N PHE A 39 -17.27 26.67 15.73
CA PHE A 39 -18.44 27.53 15.67
C PHE A 39 -19.20 27.62 17.01
N ASN A 40 -19.35 26.49 17.70
CA ASN A 40 -19.98 26.45 19.02
C ASN A 40 -19.12 27.19 20.05
N ASP A 41 -17.80 27.01 20.02
CA ASP A 41 -16.86 27.71 20.90
C ASP A 41 -16.96 29.24 20.72
N ILE A 42 -17.11 29.70 19.48
CA ILE A 42 -17.32 31.12 19.16
C ILE A 42 -18.63 31.64 19.74
N ILE A 43 -19.74 30.92 19.55
CA ILE A 43 -21.05 31.33 20.06
C ILE A 43 -21.05 31.37 21.59
N GLU A 44 -20.56 30.32 22.25
CA GLU A 44 -20.50 30.24 23.72
C GLU A 44 -19.65 31.38 24.31
N THR A 45 -18.52 31.67 23.65
CA THR A 45 -17.65 32.79 24.03
C THR A 45 -18.33 34.15 23.85
N GLY A 46 -19.13 34.31 22.80
CA GLY A 46 -19.89 35.52 22.52
C GLY A 46 -21.03 35.77 23.51
N GLU A 47 -21.80 34.73 23.83
CA GLU A 47 -22.96 34.82 24.74
C GLU A 47 -22.57 35.01 26.21
N ASN A 48 -21.32 34.68 26.57
CA ASN A 48 -20.84 34.76 27.95
C ASN A 48 -19.97 36.01 28.17
N ASP A 49 -20.55 37.03 28.79
CA ASP A 49 -19.85 38.27 29.17
C ASP A 49 -18.72 38.08 30.18
N LYS A 50 -18.63 36.92 30.86
CA LYS A 50 -17.53 36.61 31.78
C LYS A 50 -16.28 36.10 31.06
N ILE A 51 -16.40 35.66 29.81
CA ILE A 51 -15.28 35.21 29.00
C ILE A 51 -14.69 36.43 28.29
N ASN A 52 -13.50 36.82 28.72
CA ASN A 52 -12.77 37.96 28.14
C ASN A 52 -11.81 37.55 27.02
N ALA A 53 -11.45 36.27 26.95
CA ALA A 53 -10.60 35.71 25.93
C ALA A 53 -10.83 34.20 25.80
N HIS A 54 -10.75 33.68 24.57
CA HIS A 54 -10.83 32.26 24.27
C HIS A 54 -9.65 31.84 23.39
N PHE A 55 -8.82 30.92 23.88
CA PHE A 55 -7.62 30.47 23.20
C PHE A 55 -7.95 29.38 22.17
N ILE A 56 -7.60 29.61 20.90
CA ILE A 56 -7.89 28.68 19.79
C ILE A 56 -6.64 27.99 19.21
N GLY A 57 -5.48 28.11 19.87
CA GLY A 57 -4.22 27.48 19.46
C GLY A 57 -3.13 28.48 19.06
N SER A 58 -2.12 27.99 18.33
CA SER A 58 -0.99 28.79 17.84
C SER A 58 -1.02 29.01 16.33
N ILE A 59 -0.50 30.14 15.86
CA ILE A 59 -0.18 30.36 14.45
C ILE A 59 1.32 30.53 14.34
N VAL A 60 1.95 29.72 13.50
CA VAL A 60 3.41 29.80 13.26
C VAL A 60 3.63 30.25 11.84
N TYR A 61 4.44 31.28 11.66
CA TYR A 61 4.73 31.82 10.34
C TYR A 61 6.17 32.28 10.22
N VAL A 62 6.63 32.32 8.98
CA VAL A 62 7.88 32.95 8.57
C VAL A 62 7.55 34.24 7.85
N HIS A 63 8.31 35.30 8.14
CA HIS A 63 8.34 36.50 7.33
C HIS A 63 9.67 36.59 6.59
N ASP A 64 9.64 37.03 5.33
CA ASP A 64 10.86 37.36 4.61
C ASP A 64 11.24 38.82 4.96
N ASP A 65 12.36 39.02 5.66
CA ASP A 65 12.94 40.35 5.93
C ASP A 65 13.61 40.97 4.69
N VAL A 66 13.52 40.29 3.54
CA VAL A 66 14.04 40.82 2.28
C VAL A 66 13.14 41.95 1.84
N TYR A 67 13.74 43.12 1.61
CA TYR A 67 13.15 44.29 0.94
C TYR A 67 12.57 43.90 -0.43
N THR A 68 11.40 43.25 -0.44
CA THR A 68 10.65 42.97 -1.66
C THR A 68 10.07 44.30 -2.14
N SER A 69 10.05 44.51 -3.45
CA SER A 69 9.47 45.71 -4.06
C SER A 69 7.95 45.82 -3.88
N SER A 70 7.32 44.82 -3.25
CA SER A 70 5.90 44.82 -2.90
C SER A 70 5.66 45.65 -1.64
N LYS A 71 4.57 46.43 -1.63
CA LYS A 71 4.17 47.26 -0.49
C LYS A 71 3.51 46.44 0.63
N ILE A 72 3.42 45.12 0.47
CA ILE A 72 2.67 44.20 1.33
C ILE A 72 3.63 43.22 2.00
N LYS A 73 3.48 43.06 3.31
CA LYS A 73 4.18 42.07 4.12
C LYS A 73 3.55 40.69 3.91
N GLU A 74 4.31 39.74 3.39
CA GLU A 74 3.88 38.34 3.29
C GLU A 74 4.26 37.56 4.56
N LEU A 75 3.28 36.88 5.15
CA LEU A 75 3.47 35.95 6.26
C LEU A 75 3.21 34.53 5.77
N ASN A 76 4.27 33.75 5.60
CA ASN A 76 4.21 32.36 5.15
C ASN A 76 3.82 31.46 6.32
N ILE A 77 2.59 30.94 6.31
CA ILE A 77 2.03 30.12 7.38
C ILE A 77 2.64 28.71 7.36
N ILE A 78 3.19 28.31 8.50
CA ILE A 78 3.81 26.99 8.74
C ILE A 78 2.89 26.09 9.55
N ASP A 79 2.17 26.65 10.53
CA ASP A 79 1.16 25.94 11.31
C ASP A 79 -0.03 26.87 11.63
N GLY A 80 -1.21 26.27 11.84
CA GLY A 80 -2.46 27.00 12.06
C GLY A 80 -3.25 27.27 10.78
N GLN A 81 -2.79 26.79 9.63
CA GLN A 81 -3.41 27.02 8.33
C GLN A 81 -4.89 26.58 8.22
N GLN A 82 -5.28 25.48 8.88
CA GLN A 82 -6.67 24.99 8.86
C GLN A 82 -7.58 25.96 9.62
N ARG A 83 -7.18 26.36 10.84
CA ARG A 83 -7.91 27.33 11.67
C ARG A 83 -8.04 28.68 10.97
N LEU A 84 -6.95 29.16 10.37
CA LEU A 84 -6.94 30.43 9.63
C LEU A 84 -7.91 30.41 8.43
N THR A 85 -7.93 29.30 7.69
CA THR A 85 -8.86 29.10 6.58
C THR A 85 -10.30 29.06 7.08
N THR A 86 -10.60 28.33 8.15
CA THR A 86 -11.96 28.25 8.72
C THR A 86 -12.46 29.59 9.24
N LEU A 87 -11.62 30.37 9.94
CA LEU A 87 -11.97 31.72 10.38
C LEU A 87 -12.28 32.64 9.18
N THR A 88 -11.48 32.54 8.11
CA THR A 88 -11.72 33.27 6.86
C THR A 88 -13.07 32.87 6.24
N LEU A 89 -13.45 31.59 6.30
CA LEU A 89 -14.76 31.11 5.84
C LEU A 89 -15.93 31.66 6.66
N ILE A 90 -15.75 31.81 7.98
CA ILE A 90 -16.75 32.44 8.86
C ILE A 90 -16.94 33.91 8.48
N TYR A 91 -15.85 34.67 8.31
CA TYR A 91 -15.93 36.06 7.83
C TYR A 91 -16.57 36.15 6.43
N LEU A 92 -16.27 35.23 5.51
CA LEU A 92 -16.94 35.14 4.21
C LEU A 92 -18.45 34.90 4.36
N ALA A 93 -18.88 34.03 5.27
CA ALA A 93 -20.29 33.79 5.52
C ALA A 93 -21.00 35.04 6.08
N ILE A 94 -20.35 35.78 6.99
CA ILE A 94 -20.85 37.08 7.49
C ILE A 94 -20.93 38.11 6.34
N PHE A 95 -19.94 38.14 5.45
CA PHE A 95 -19.93 39.00 4.27
C PHE A 95 -21.11 38.72 3.34
N HIS A 96 -21.40 37.43 3.06
CA HIS A 96 -22.59 37.04 2.28
C HIS A 96 -23.89 37.41 2.97
N PHE A 97 -23.99 37.20 4.29
CA PHE A 97 -25.14 37.61 5.08
C PHE A 97 -25.38 39.12 5.00
N ALA A 98 -24.31 39.93 5.05
CA ALA A 98 -24.39 41.38 4.93
C ALA A 98 -24.90 41.84 3.55
N ILE A 99 -24.48 41.16 2.46
CA ILE A 99 -25.00 41.38 1.11
C ILE A 99 -26.50 41.05 1.05
N GLU A 100 -26.90 39.88 1.53
CA GLU A 100 -28.29 39.42 1.49
C GLU A 100 -29.22 40.31 2.34
N SER A 101 -28.69 40.91 3.41
CA SER A 101 -29.40 41.82 4.30
C SER A 101 -29.31 43.30 3.90
N ASN A 102 -28.68 43.64 2.76
CA ASN A 102 -28.41 45.02 2.31
C ASN A 102 -27.70 45.90 3.36
N ASN A 103 -26.82 45.33 4.19
CA ASN A 103 -26.05 46.05 5.19
C ASN A 103 -24.68 46.48 4.63
N GLU A 104 -24.64 47.61 3.92
CA GLU A 104 -23.43 48.10 3.26
C GLU A 104 -22.29 48.45 4.24
N LYS A 105 -22.62 48.86 5.48
CA LYS A 105 -21.61 49.13 6.51
C LYS A 105 -20.87 47.85 6.89
N LEU A 106 -21.62 46.81 7.30
CA LEU A 106 -21.05 45.53 7.71
C LEU A 106 -20.30 44.85 6.55
N LYS A 107 -20.88 44.90 5.35
CA LYS A 107 -20.24 44.40 4.13
C LYS A 107 -18.86 45.04 3.89
N SER A 108 -18.78 46.37 3.98
CA SER A 108 -17.52 47.10 3.77
C SER A 108 -16.51 46.81 4.88
N GLU A 109 -16.98 46.77 6.13
CA GLU A 109 -16.16 46.46 7.31
C GLU A 109 -15.51 45.08 7.19
N ILE A 110 -16.28 44.02 6.93
CA ILE A 110 -15.73 42.65 6.83
C ILE A 110 -14.80 42.51 5.62
N ASN A 111 -15.23 43.03 4.46
CA ASN A 111 -14.46 42.90 3.23
C ASN A 111 -13.10 43.61 3.33
N GLU A 112 -13.11 44.90 3.69
CA GLU A 112 -11.89 45.72 3.71
C GLU A 112 -10.98 45.42 4.91
N THR A 113 -11.51 44.87 6.01
CA THR A 113 -10.71 44.56 7.21
C THR A 113 -10.12 43.16 7.17
N TYR A 114 -10.90 42.14 6.80
CA TYR A 114 -10.51 40.73 7.02
C TYR A 114 -10.27 39.95 5.72
N LEU A 115 -10.90 40.33 4.61
CA LEU A 115 -10.90 39.52 3.39
C LEU A 115 -9.96 40.04 2.29
N ILE A 116 -9.85 41.37 2.13
CA ILE A 116 -9.05 41.97 1.06
C ILE A 116 -8.08 43.07 1.53
N ASN A 117 -6.97 43.21 0.83
CA ASN A 117 -6.09 44.37 0.87
C ASN A 117 -6.57 45.38 -0.19
N LYS A 118 -7.38 46.37 0.21
CA LYS A 118 -8.06 47.32 -0.69
C LYS A 118 -7.17 47.98 -1.77
N PHE A 119 -5.93 48.31 -1.43
CA PHE A 119 -5.00 49.03 -2.31
C PHE A 119 -4.05 48.11 -3.10
N ALA A 120 -4.20 46.79 -2.96
CA ALA A 120 -3.38 45.80 -3.65
C ALA A 120 -4.02 45.38 -4.99
N SER A 121 -3.21 44.81 -5.89
CA SER A 121 -3.62 44.39 -7.23
C SER A 121 -3.44 42.89 -7.44
N GLY A 122 -4.26 42.28 -8.30
CA GLY A 122 -4.17 40.85 -8.60
C GLY A 122 -4.40 39.97 -7.37
N ASP A 123 -3.60 38.92 -7.21
CA ASP A 123 -3.71 37.95 -6.11
C ASP A 123 -3.24 38.51 -4.76
N GLU A 124 -2.45 39.59 -4.75
CA GLU A 124 -2.08 40.33 -3.54
C GLU A 124 -3.30 41.01 -2.86
N LYS A 125 -4.41 41.15 -3.59
CA LYS A 125 -5.67 41.69 -3.06
C LYS A 125 -6.33 40.78 -2.04
N ILE A 126 -6.12 39.46 -2.10
CA ILE A 126 -6.76 38.52 -1.17
C ILE A 126 -5.89 38.42 0.08
N LYS A 127 -6.45 38.62 1.28
CA LYS A 127 -5.67 38.55 2.52
C LYS A 127 -5.15 37.16 2.85
N LEU A 128 -5.92 36.11 2.55
CA LEU A 128 -5.49 34.72 2.68
C LEU A 128 -5.22 34.12 1.30
N ARG A 129 -3.94 34.04 0.91
CA ARG A 129 -3.50 33.36 -0.31
C ARG A 129 -3.30 31.88 0.00
N THR A 130 -4.15 31.02 -0.56
CA THR A 130 -4.08 29.56 -0.41
C THR A 130 -3.45 28.89 -1.62
N THR A 131 -3.29 27.56 -1.58
CA THR A 131 -2.95 26.73 -2.74
C THR A 131 -3.99 26.88 -3.86
N ASP A 132 -3.59 26.73 -5.12
CA ASP A 132 -4.41 27.03 -6.30
C ASP A 132 -5.85 26.45 -6.24
N ASN A 133 -5.99 25.17 -5.85
CA ASN A 133 -7.30 24.52 -5.72
C ASN A 133 -8.24 25.20 -4.69
N ASN A 134 -7.69 25.69 -3.58
CA ASN A 134 -8.47 26.40 -2.57
C ASN A 134 -8.63 27.88 -2.92
N LEU A 135 -7.67 28.44 -3.65
CA LEU A 135 -7.66 29.85 -4.06
C LEU A 135 -8.78 30.13 -5.05
N ASP A 136 -9.03 29.22 -5.99
CA ASP A 136 -10.16 29.32 -6.92
C ASP A 136 -11.51 29.30 -6.21
N ALA A 137 -11.67 28.41 -5.21
CA ALA A 137 -12.87 28.37 -4.37
C ALA A 137 -13.04 29.66 -3.57
N LEU A 138 -11.97 30.20 -2.97
CA LEU A 138 -12.02 31.47 -2.23
C LEU A 138 -12.34 32.66 -3.14
N LYS A 139 -11.73 32.73 -4.33
CA LYS A 139 -12.00 33.76 -5.35
C LYS A 139 -13.47 33.73 -5.78
N PHE A 140 -14.03 32.54 -6.00
CA PHE A 140 -15.45 32.36 -6.28
C PHE A 140 -16.32 32.90 -5.14
N LEU A 141 -16.04 32.51 -3.89
CA LEU A 141 -16.80 32.98 -2.73
C LEU A 141 -16.72 34.50 -2.52
N LEU A 142 -15.58 35.12 -2.79
CA LEU A 142 -15.37 36.58 -2.66
C LEU A 142 -16.15 37.40 -3.69
N ARG A 143 -16.38 36.86 -4.91
CA ARG A 143 -17.19 37.53 -5.93
C ARG A 143 -18.65 37.64 -5.52
N ALA A 144 -19.15 36.64 -4.81
CA ALA A 144 -20.55 36.53 -4.38
C ALA A 144 -21.56 36.66 -5.55
N ASP A 145 -21.18 36.23 -6.75
CA ASP A 145 -22.04 36.27 -7.93
C ASP A 145 -23.07 35.14 -7.87
N LYS A 146 -24.36 35.50 -7.86
CA LYS A 146 -25.48 34.53 -7.81
C LYS A 146 -25.71 33.82 -9.15
N THR A 147 -25.05 34.24 -10.23
CA THR A 147 -25.18 33.67 -11.57
C THR A 147 -24.09 32.65 -11.90
N GLU A 148 -23.04 32.57 -11.07
CA GLU A 148 -21.97 31.58 -11.21
C GLU A 148 -22.21 30.37 -10.28
N GLU A 149 -21.95 29.17 -10.79
CA GLU A 149 -21.93 27.94 -9.99
C GLU A 149 -20.51 27.36 -9.93
N TYR A 150 -20.09 26.94 -8.73
CA TYR A 150 -18.82 26.26 -8.55
C TYR A 150 -18.95 24.77 -8.90
N LYS A 151 -18.29 24.35 -9.99
CA LYS A 151 -18.54 23.04 -10.62
C LYS A 151 -17.78 21.86 -9.99
N THR A 152 -16.76 22.11 -9.18
CA THR A 152 -15.89 21.08 -8.62
C THR A 152 -16.14 20.89 -7.13
N PHE A 153 -15.96 19.67 -6.62
CA PHE A 153 -16.03 19.43 -5.18
C PHE A 153 -14.89 20.15 -4.47
N SER A 154 -15.21 20.89 -3.41
CA SER A 154 -14.23 21.57 -2.57
C SER A 154 -14.72 21.64 -1.13
N LYS A 155 -13.85 21.21 -0.19
CA LYS A 155 -14.11 21.33 1.25
C LYS A 155 -14.28 22.79 1.70
N VAL A 156 -13.64 23.74 1.00
CA VAL A 156 -13.80 25.17 1.24
C VAL A 156 -15.26 25.58 0.97
N ILE A 157 -15.84 25.12 -0.15
CA ILE A 157 -17.23 25.40 -0.52
C ILE A 157 -18.22 24.69 0.41
N GLU A 158 -17.96 23.41 0.74
CA GLU A 158 -18.80 22.64 1.66
C GLU A 158 -18.90 23.30 3.03
N ASN A 159 -17.76 23.63 3.65
CA ASN A 159 -17.72 24.24 4.97
C ASN A 159 -18.22 25.70 4.96
N PHE A 160 -17.98 26.46 3.88
CA PHE A 160 -18.61 27.76 3.70
C PHE A 160 -20.14 27.65 3.71
N ASN A 161 -20.70 26.70 2.94
CA ASN A 161 -22.15 26.48 2.87
C ASN A 161 -22.72 26.05 4.23
N PHE A 162 -21.95 25.30 5.03
CA PHE A 162 -22.29 24.99 6.41
C PHE A 162 -22.42 26.27 7.27
N PHE A 163 -21.41 27.16 7.26
CA PHE A 163 -21.48 28.42 8.01
C PHE A 163 -22.59 29.35 7.50
N LYS A 164 -22.74 29.49 6.17
CA LYS A 164 -23.81 30.29 5.56
C LYS A 164 -25.20 29.87 6.05
N LYS A 165 -25.45 28.58 6.27
CA LYS A 165 -26.72 28.07 6.82
C LYS A 165 -26.88 28.31 8.32
N LYS A 166 -25.78 28.44 9.06
CA LYS A 166 -25.77 28.56 10.54
C LYS A 166 -25.80 30.01 11.03
N ILE A 167 -25.28 30.95 10.25
CA ILE A 167 -25.29 32.38 10.60
C ILE A 167 -26.67 32.96 10.27
N THR A 168 -27.33 33.55 11.26
CA THR A 168 -28.65 34.18 11.15
C THR A 168 -28.63 35.56 11.80
N SER A 169 -29.70 36.33 11.63
CA SER A 169 -29.86 37.63 12.32
C SER A 169 -29.77 37.51 13.84
N ASP A 170 -30.24 36.40 14.39
CA ASP A 170 -30.43 36.23 15.84
C ASP A 170 -29.10 35.94 16.55
N ASN A 171 -28.18 35.24 15.88
CA ASN A 171 -26.88 34.86 16.45
C ASN A 171 -25.70 35.70 15.94
N LEU A 172 -25.91 36.58 14.95
CA LEU A 172 -24.84 37.40 14.36
C LEU A 172 -24.06 38.20 15.42
N LYS A 173 -24.76 38.82 16.37
CA LYS A 173 -24.12 39.59 17.43
C LYS A 173 -23.24 38.71 18.32
N SER A 174 -23.76 37.56 18.78
CA SER A 174 -22.98 36.60 19.56
C SER A 174 -21.75 36.12 18.79
N ILE A 175 -21.86 35.90 17.48
CA ILE A 175 -20.73 35.49 16.64
C ILE A 175 -19.66 36.60 16.56
N GLN A 176 -20.06 37.86 16.34
CA GLN A 176 -19.13 38.99 16.29
C GLN A 176 -18.44 39.21 17.65
N ASP A 177 -19.21 39.19 18.74
CA ASP A 177 -18.68 39.32 20.09
C ASP A 177 -17.72 38.16 20.41
N GLY A 178 -18.05 36.94 19.99
CA GLY A 178 -17.21 35.75 20.12
C GLY A 178 -15.90 35.84 19.35
N LEU A 179 -15.94 36.26 18.08
CA LEU A 179 -14.75 36.46 17.23
C LEU A 179 -13.78 37.48 17.84
N SER A 180 -14.29 38.57 18.42
CA SER A 180 -13.49 39.62 19.07
C SER A 180 -12.74 39.18 20.34
N LYS A 181 -13.17 38.05 20.91
CA LYS A 181 -12.60 37.43 22.11
C LYS A 181 -11.62 36.30 21.78
N LEU A 182 -11.49 35.87 20.52
CA LEU A 182 -10.57 34.81 20.16
C LEU A 182 -9.12 35.27 20.21
N MET A 183 -8.24 34.42 20.74
CA MET A 183 -6.79 34.66 20.80
C MET A 183 -6.00 33.45 20.31
N PHE A 184 -4.87 33.70 19.65
CA PHE A 184 -3.82 32.71 19.44
C PHE A 184 -2.49 33.17 20.04
N VAL A 185 -1.58 32.20 20.18
CA VAL A 185 -0.15 32.50 20.31
C VAL A 185 0.43 32.58 18.89
N GLU A 186 0.85 33.77 18.48
CA GLU A 186 1.60 33.92 17.25
C GLU A 186 3.09 33.61 17.50
N VAL A 187 3.69 32.87 16.58
CA VAL A 187 5.11 32.53 16.60
C VAL A 187 5.72 32.99 15.28
N SER A 188 6.57 34.02 15.36
CA SER A 188 7.36 34.49 14.23
C SER A 188 8.72 33.81 14.20
N LEU A 189 9.05 33.28 13.02
CA LEU A 189 10.32 32.63 12.73
C LEU A 189 11.13 33.48 11.75
N ASP A 190 12.42 33.60 12.04
CA ASP A 190 13.42 34.27 11.22
C ASP A 190 14.18 33.19 10.40
N ARG A 191 14.08 33.21 9.07
CA ARG A 191 14.71 32.19 8.19
C ARG A 191 16.22 32.11 8.35
N GLU A 192 16.89 33.17 8.80
CA GLU A 192 18.34 33.17 8.94
C GLU A 192 18.81 32.55 10.27
N LYS A 193 17.92 32.49 11.28
CA LYS A 193 18.27 32.04 12.64
C LYS A 193 17.53 30.79 13.08
N ASP A 194 16.29 30.64 12.65
CA ASP A 194 15.42 29.54 13.00
C ASP A 194 15.41 28.54 11.84
N ASP A 195 15.40 27.23 12.15
CA ASP A 195 15.21 26.17 11.17
C ASP A 195 13.69 25.88 11.08
N PRO A 196 12.98 26.39 10.06
CA PRO A 196 11.53 26.27 9.98
C PRO A 196 11.08 24.81 9.86
N GLN A 197 11.92 23.97 9.26
CA GLN A 197 11.64 22.55 9.07
C GLN A 197 11.68 21.81 10.41
N ARG A 198 12.72 22.02 11.23
CA ARG A 198 12.79 21.38 12.56
C ARG A 198 11.66 21.82 13.48
N ILE A 199 11.29 23.09 13.40
CA ILE A 199 10.16 23.64 14.16
C ILE A 199 8.85 23.02 13.70
N PHE A 200 8.63 22.92 12.38
CA PHE A 200 7.46 22.22 11.82
C PHE A 200 7.38 20.75 12.25
N GLU A 201 8.48 20.00 12.18
CA GLU A 201 8.53 18.60 12.63
C GLU A 201 8.18 18.47 14.12
N SER A 202 8.64 19.41 14.96
CA SER A 202 8.34 19.39 16.40
C SER A 202 6.87 19.71 16.71
N LEU A 203 6.26 20.66 15.97
CA LEU A 203 4.89 21.11 16.21
C LEU A 203 3.85 20.10 15.75
N ASN A 204 4.10 19.39 14.64
CA ASN A 204 3.15 18.42 14.09
C ASN A 204 3.05 17.11 14.90
N SER A 205 3.85 16.95 15.96
CA SER A 205 3.78 15.79 16.86
C SER A 205 2.54 15.77 17.76
N THR A 206 1.78 16.87 17.86
CA THR A 206 0.66 17.03 18.80
C THR A 206 -0.72 17.26 18.15
N GLY A 207 -0.80 17.26 16.81
CA GLY A 207 -2.01 17.58 16.03
C GLY A 207 -2.52 16.46 15.13
N LEU A 208 -3.37 16.81 14.15
CA LEU A 208 -3.90 15.86 13.15
C LEU A 208 -2.78 15.42 12.22
N GLU A 209 -2.35 14.16 12.36
CA GLU A 209 -1.14 13.62 11.72
C GLU A 209 -1.07 13.94 10.23
N LEU A 210 0.09 14.45 9.81
CA LEU A 210 0.41 14.62 8.40
C LEU A 210 0.65 13.25 7.77
N THR A 211 0.25 13.11 6.50
CA THR A 211 0.64 11.91 5.75
C THR A 211 2.14 11.91 5.52
N GLN A 212 2.72 10.73 5.27
CA GLN A 212 4.16 10.64 4.95
C GLN A 212 4.48 11.42 3.67
N ALA A 213 3.57 11.41 2.69
CA ALA A 213 3.67 12.24 1.50
C ALA A 213 3.72 13.74 1.82
N ASP A 214 2.87 14.23 2.76
CA ASP A 214 2.92 15.63 3.19
C ASP A 214 4.27 15.96 3.85
N LEU A 215 4.79 15.08 4.72
CA LEU A 215 6.10 15.29 5.35
C LEU A 215 7.23 15.35 4.31
N ILE A 216 7.19 14.51 3.29
CA ILE A 216 8.17 14.50 2.20
C ILE A 216 8.04 15.75 1.32
N ARG A 217 6.82 16.17 0.97
CA ARG A 217 6.59 17.44 0.24
C ARG A 217 7.18 18.62 1.02
N ASN A 218 6.91 18.68 2.31
CA ASN A 218 7.44 19.70 3.23
C ASN A 218 8.97 19.67 3.25
N TYR A 219 9.55 18.49 3.42
CA TYR A 219 11.00 18.29 3.42
C TYR A 219 11.69 18.82 2.16
N ILE A 220 11.09 18.57 1.00
CA ILE A 220 11.63 18.96 -0.30
C ILE A 220 11.54 20.47 -0.53
N LEU A 221 10.45 21.11 -0.09
CA LEU A 221 10.10 22.47 -0.50
C LEU A 221 10.47 23.56 0.52
N MET A 222 10.48 23.24 1.83
CA MET A 222 10.52 24.28 2.88
C MET A 222 11.84 25.07 2.93
N GLY A 223 12.94 24.49 2.44
CA GLY A 223 14.25 25.15 2.33
C GLY A 223 14.46 25.99 1.05
N LEU A 224 13.49 26.02 0.14
CA LEU A 224 13.61 26.70 -1.16
C LEU A 224 12.98 28.10 -1.11
N ASN A 225 13.40 28.99 -2.02
CA ASN A 225 12.73 30.28 -2.23
C ASN A 225 11.36 30.07 -2.93
N HIS A 226 10.51 31.09 -2.95
CA HIS A 226 9.14 30.98 -3.49
C HIS A 226 9.10 30.57 -4.98
N GLU A 227 10.04 31.04 -5.81
CA GLU A 227 10.09 30.72 -7.23
C GLU A 227 10.43 29.23 -7.45
N ASP A 228 11.45 28.74 -6.74
CA ASP A 228 11.88 27.34 -6.78
C ASP A 228 10.83 26.40 -6.18
N GLN A 229 10.15 26.81 -5.10
CA GLN A 229 9.04 26.05 -4.52
C GLN A 229 7.94 25.81 -5.56
N LYS A 230 7.53 26.90 -6.24
CA LYS A 230 6.51 26.83 -7.29
C LYS A 230 6.98 25.97 -8.45
N ASN A 231 8.21 26.16 -8.91
CA ASN A 231 8.78 25.36 -10.00
C ASN A 231 8.77 23.86 -9.67
N ILE A 232 9.24 23.47 -8.48
CA ILE A 232 9.26 22.07 -8.07
C ILE A 232 7.83 21.52 -7.94
N TYR A 233 6.92 22.27 -7.32
CA TYR A 233 5.55 21.82 -7.13
C TYR A 233 4.85 21.60 -8.48
N ASP A 234 4.81 22.62 -9.34
CA ASP A 234 4.07 22.61 -10.60
C ASP A 234 4.65 21.56 -11.57
N ASN A 235 5.99 21.45 -11.65
CA ASN A 235 6.62 20.58 -12.63
C ASN A 235 6.76 19.12 -12.16
N TYR A 236 6.77 18.84 -10.86
CA TYR A 236 7.07 17.49 -10.35
C TYR A 236 6.01 17.00 -9.38
N TRP A 237 5.85 17.68 -8.24
CA TRP A 237 5.05 17.15 -7.15
C TRP A 237 3.56 17.07 -7.49
N GLU A 238 3.01 18.07 -8.17
CA GLU A 238 1.61 18.09 -8.60
C GLU A 238 1.30 16.90 -9.54
N THR A 239 2.25 16.55 -10.43
CA THR A 239 2.12 15.37 -11.30
C THR A 239 2.09 14.09 -10.47
N ILE A 240 2.94 13.97 -9.45
CA ILE A 240 2.97 12.81 -8.54
C ILE A 240 1.65 12.69 -7.78
N GLU A 241 1.13 13.80 -7.22
CA GLU A 241 -0.15 13.81 -6.49
C GLU A 241 -1.34 13.41 -7.37
N LYS A 242 -1.37 13.90 -8.62
CA LYS A 242 -2.44 13.57 -9.58
C LYS A 242 -2.40 12.11 -10.00
N LEU A 243 -1.21 11.57 -10.27
CA LEU A 243 -1.04 10.22 -10.85
C LEU A 243 -1.03 9.11 -9.79
N ALA A 244 -0.50 9.35 -8.59
CA ALA A 244 -0.55 8.41 -7.47
C ALA A 244 -1.87 8.51 -6.70
N LYS A 245 -2.99 8.37 -7.42
CA LYS A 245 -4.34 8.45 -6.87
C LYS A 245 -5.19 7.32 -7.42
N ASN A 246 -5.90 6.61 -6.54
CA ASN A 246 -6.91 5.66 -6.95
C ASN A 246 -8.15 6.42 -7.43
N GLU A 247 -8.48 6.29 -8.71
CA GLU A 247 -9.58 7.05 -9.32
C GLU A 247 -10.95 6.57 -8.86
N THR A 248 -11.08 5.27 -8.57
CA THR A 248 -12.32 4.64 -8.11
C THR A 248 -12.68 5.05 -6.68
N THR A 249 -11.71 5.04 -5.77
CA THR A 249 -11.93 5.42 -4.35
C THR A 249 -11.65 6.88 -4.06
N ASN A 250 -11.12 7.63 -5.04
CA ASN A 250 -10.67 9.02 -4.92
C ASN A 250 -9.58 9.21 -3.83
N GLN A 251 -8.86 8.15 -3.46
CA GLN A 251 -7.87 8.14 -2.39
C GLN A 251 -6.45 8.44 -2.92
N SER A 252 -5.71 9.30 -2.24
CA SER A 252 -4.28 9.52 -2.51
C SER A 252 -3.45 8.32 -2.05
N LEU A 253 -2.59 7.84 -2.95
CA LEU A 253 -1.64 6.74 -2.74
C LEU A 253 -0.19 7.22 -2.85
N VAL A 254 0.08 8.52 -2.75
CA VAL A 254 1.45 9.07 -2.84
C VAL A 254 2.37 8.47 -1.77
N SER A 255 1.85 8.25 -0.56
CA SER A 255 2.65 7.63 0.51
C SER A 255 3.01 6.17 0.20
N ASP A 256 2.08 5.41 -0.39
CA ASP A 256 2.32 4.02 -0.82
C ASP A 256 3.27 3.98 -2.02
N PHE A 257 3.09 4.87 -3.00
CA PHE A 257 4.00 5.00 -4.15
C PHE A 257 5.44 5.29 -3.72
N ILE A 258 5.66 6.26 -2.83
CA ILE A 258 7.02 6.58 -2.36
C ILE A 258 7.59 5.41 -1.56
N ARG A 259 6.76 4.70 -0.79
CA ARG A 259 7.20 3.49 -0.09
C ARG A 259 7.63 2.39 -1.07
N ASP A 260 6.91 2.20 -2.17
CA ASP A 260 7.25 1.23 -3.21
C ASP A 260 8.53 1.64 -3.96
N PHE A 261 8.69 2.94 -4.24
CA PHE A 261 9.94 3.51 -4.78
C PHE A 261 11.12 3.25 -3.85
N LEU A 262 11.01 3.55 -2.55
CA LEU A 262 12.07 3.27 -1.57
C LEU A 262 12.37 1.78 -1.47
N THR A 263 11.34 0.92 -1.57
CA THR A 263 11.52 -0.53 -1.55
C THR A 263 12.37 -1.00 -2.72
N LEU A 264 12.15 -0.43 -3.91
CA LEU A 264 12.94 -0.71 -5.10
C LEU A 264 14.40 -0.24 -4.94
N GLU A 265 14.60 1.00 -4.51
CA GLU A 265 15.94 1.64 -4.46
C GLU A 265 16.81 1.11 -3.33
N THR A 266 16.23 0.90 -2.15
CA THR A 266 16.98 0.49 -0.94
C THR A 266 16.99 -1.03 -0.73
N ASN A 267 16.13 -1.76 -1.45
CA ASN A 267 15.89 -3.19 -1.24
C ASN A 267 15.55 -3.51 0.23
N ASN A 268 14.82 -2.60 0.87
CA ASN A 268 14.28 -2.72 2.22
C ASN A 268 12.87 -2.15 2.22
N ILE A 269 11.93 -2.78 2.93
CA ILE A 269 10.53 -2.34 2.95
C ILE A 269 10.32 -1.40 4.14
N PRO A 270 10.15 -0.08 3.93
CA PRO A 270 9.95 0.84 5.03
C PRO A 270 8.62 0.55 5.75
N LYS A 271 8.60 0.72 7.07
CA LYS A 271 7.33 0.75 7.81
C LYS A 271 6.51 1.97 7.37
N LYS A 272 5.19 1.84 7.34
CA LYS A 272 4.29 2.89 6.80
C LYS A 272 4.45 4.24 7.49
N ASP A 273 4.73 4.25 8.79
CA ASP A 273 4.96 5.44 9.63
C ASP A 273 6.39 6.02 9.52
N LYS A 274 7.31 5.30 8.87
CA LYS A 274 8.74 5.67 8.77
C LYS A 274 9.20 6.00 7.35
N VAL A 275 8.29 6.02 6.37
CA VAL A 275 8.59 6.31 4.95
C VAL A 275 9.31 7.64 4.80
N TYR A 276 8.87 8.68 5.52
CA TYR A 276 9.52 9.99 5.54
C TYR A 276 10.97 9.93 6.01
N ASN A 277 11.22 9.26 7.14
CA ASN A 277 12.57 9.17 7.71
C ASN A 277 13.50 8.42 6.77
N GLU A 278 13.03 7.33 6.16
CA GLU A 278 13.80 6.56 5.18
C GLU A 278 14.09 7.39 3.93
N PHE A 279 13.10 8.15 3.43
CA PHE A 279 13.30 9.06 2.30
C PHE A 279 14.37 10.11 2.60
N LYS A 280 14.30 10.76 3.77
CA LYS A 280 15.25 11.80 4.20
C LYS A 280 16.69 11.25 4.35
N LEU A 281 16.84 10.01 4.79
CA LEU A 281 18.16 9.36 4.92
C LEU A 281 18.79 9.06 3.56
N ASN A 282 18.00 8.57 2.60
CA ASN A 282 18.50 8.17 1.28
C ASN A 282 18.59 9.35 0.29
N TYR A 283 17.76 10.38 0.45
CA TYR A 283 17.63 11.51 -0.48
C TYR A 283 17.73 12.87 0.22
N PRO A 284 18.90 13.24 0.77
CA PRO A 284 19.07 14.50 1.48
C PRO A 284 19.00 15.71 0.54
N THR A 285 18.22 16.73 0.88
CA THR A 285 18.00 17.99 0.11
C THR A 285 19.18 18.97 0.13
N THR A 286 20.41 18.45 0.25
CA THR A 286 21.66 19.24 0.33
C THR A 286 22.03 19.96 -0.96
N SER A 287 21.46 19.57 -2.10
CA SER A 287 21.66 20.21 -3.41
C SER A 287 20.36 20.21 -4.20
N PHE A 288 19.97 21.37 -4.71
CA PHE A 288 18.78 21.57 -5.52
C PHE A 288 18.75 20.67 -6.77
N GLU A 289 19.90 20.49 -7.43
CA GLU A 289 20.00 19.65 -8.62
C GLU A 289 19.78 18.17 -8.29
N LYS A 290 20.33 17.67 -7.17
CA LYS A 290 20.07 16.29 -6.72
C LYS A 290 18.59 16.07 -6.40
N THR A 291 17.95 17.05 -5.76
CA THR A 291 16.51 16.99 -5.47
C THR A 291 15.70 16.92 -6.77
N LYS A 292 16.05 17.71 -7.79
CA LYS A 292 15.41 17.62 -9.11
C LYS A 292 15.62 16.27 -9.78
N GLU A 293 16.82 15.69 -9.73
CA GLU A 293 17.09 14.36 -10.28
C GLU A 293 16.19 13.30 -9.62
N THR A 294 16.12 13.28 -8.28
CA THR A 294 15.23 12.36 -7.54
C THR A 294 13.77 12.54 -7.94
N LEU A 295 13.30 13.80 -8.01
CA LEU A 295 11.92 14.11 -8.40
C LEU A 295 11.62 13.75 -9.85
N GLN A 296 12.59 13.87 -10.76
CA GLN A 296 12.46 13.46 -12.14
C GLN A 296 12.26 11.94 -12.24
N THR A 297 13.03 11.16 -11.46
CA THR A 297 12.86 9.71 -11.36
C THR A 297 11.48 9.34 -10.81
N LEU A 298 11.06 9.97 -9.71
CA LEU A 298 9.72 9.77 -9.13
C LEU A 298 8.60 10.11 -10.15
N LYS A 299 8.74 11.21 -10.88
CA LYS A 299 7.79 11.63 -11.91
C LYS A 299 7.73 10.65 -13.09
N GLY A 300 8.84 10.00 -13.44
CA GLY A 300 8.87 8.92 -14.43
C GLY A 300 8.10 7.70 -13.94
N LEU A 301 8.48 7.19 -12.76
CA LEU A 301 7.92 5.96 -12.20
C LEU A 301 6.44 6.09 -11.80
N VAL A 302 5.98 7.27 -11.37
CA VAL A 302 4.56 7.47 -10.99
C VAL A 302 3.61 7.29 -12.18
N ARG A 303 4.08 7.51 -13.42
CA ARG A 303 3.28 7.24 -14.63
C ARG A 303 3.02 5.75 -14.81
N HIS A 304 4.02 4.93 -14.51
CA HIS A 304 3.87 3.47 -14.50
C HIS A 304 3.01 3.03 -13.31
N TYR A 305 3.25 3.63 -12.14
CA TYR A 305 2.44 3.37 -10.94
C TYR A 305 0.96 3.61 -11.18
N ASN A 306 0.62 4.73 -11.84
CA ASN A 306 -0.75 5.07 -12.19
C ASN A 306 -1.45 3.95 -12.96
N LYS A 307 -0.77 3.33 -13.92
CA LYS A 307 -1.31 2.19 -14.69
C LYS A 307 -1.50 0.94 -13.82
N LEU A 308 -0.59 0.68 -12.88
CA LEU A 308 -0.71 -0.45 -11.95
C LEU A 308 -1.93 -0.29 -11.02
N ILE A 309 -2.18 0.92 -10.50
CA ILE A 309 -3.31 1.20 -9.61
C ILE A 309 -4.62 1.46 -10.34
N ASN A 310 -4.55 1.92 -11.60
CA ASN A 310 -5.67 2.26 -12.47
C ASN A 310 -5.48 1.59 -13.86
N PRO A 311 -5.69 0.27 -13.99
CA PRO A 311 -5.48 -0.45 -15.25
C PRO A 311 -6.24 0.14 -16.44
N GLN A 312 -7.35 0.85 -16.22
CA GLN A 312 -8.10 1.55 -17.27
C GLN A 312 -7.29 2.61 -18.02
N ASN A 313 -6.21 3.12 -17.43
CA ASN A 313 -5.33 4.12 -18.04
C ASN A 313 -4.28 3.48 -18.97
N GLU A 314 -4.18 2.15 -18.99
CA GLU A 314 -3.37 1.43 -19.97
C GLU A 314 -4.08 1.36 -21.34
N GLN A 315 -3.35 1.73 -22.39
CA GLN A 315 -3.87 1.82 -23.75
C GLN A 315 -3.88 0.44 -24.43
N ASP A 316 -2.88 -0.38 -24.15
CA ASP A 316 -2.81 -1.73 -24.70
C ASP A 316 -3.79 -2.66 -23.97
N ILE A 317 -4.74 -3.22 -24.72
CA ILE A 317 -5.82 -4.05 -24.18
C ILE A 317 -5.28 -5.31 -23.49
N ASP A 318 -4.21 -5.91 -24.02
CA ASP A 318 -3.66 -7.15 -23.45
C ASP A 318 -2.95 -6.86 -22.13
N ILE A 319 -2.12 -5.81 -22.09
CA ILE A 319 -1.45 -5.39 -20.86
C ILE A 319 -2.50 -4.97 -19.82
N LYS A 320 -3.50 -4.17 -20.21
CA LYS A 320 -4.62 -3.77 -19.35
C LYS A 320 -5.28 -4.98 -18.69
N ASN A 321 -5.64 -6.01 -19.46
CA ASN A 321 -6.26 -7.23 -18.91
C ASN A 321 -5.37 -7.91 -17.85
N GLN A 322 -4.05 -7.98 -18.10
CA GLN A 322 -3.12 -8.58 -17.14
C GLN A 322 -2.98 -7.74 -15.86
N LEU A 323 -3.00 -6.40 -15.97
CA LEU A 323 -2.98 -5.50 -14.82
C LEU A 323 -4.28 -5.59 -14.00
N GLU A 324 -5.44 -5.70 -14.66
CA GLU A 324 -6.73 -5.94 -14.00
C GLU A 324 -6.71 -7.25 -13.19
N TYR A 325 -6.09 -8.31 -13.73
CA TYR A 325 -5.92 -9.56 -12.99
C TYR A 325 -5.02 -9.42 -11.76
N ILE A 326 -3.91 -8.71 -11.86
CA ILE A 326 -3.01 -8.44 -10.73
C ILE A 326 -3.74 -7.62 -9.66
N GLN A 327 -4.48 -6.59 -10.06
CA GLN A 327 -5.27 -5.75 -9.16
C GLN A 327 -6.36 -6.58 -8.46
N LYS A 328 -7.09 -7.43 -9.19
CA LYS A 328 -8.15 -8.29 -8.65
C LYS A 328 -7.62 -9.32 -7.64
N LEU A 329 -6.42 -9.82 -7.87
CA LEU A 329 -5.71 -10.70 -6.93
C LEU A 329 -5.05 -9.97 -5.76
N GLU A 330 -5.04 -8.62 -5.77
CA GLU A 330 -4.37 -7.76 -4.79
C GLU A 330 -2.90 -8.11 -4.57
N ILE A 331 -2.17 -8.41 -5.65
CA ILE A 331 -0.71 -8.66 -5.59
C ILE A 331 0.04 -7.32 -5.55
N ASN A 332 -0.44 -6.35 -4.77
CA ASN A 332 0.10 -4.99 -4.69
C ASN A 332 1.56 -4.99 -4.21
N VAL A 333 1.96 -6.03 -3.49
CA VAL A 333 3.32 -6.25 -2.99
C VAL A 333 4.33 -6.53 -4.10
N SER A 334 3.85 -6.81 -5.32
CA SER A 334 4.67 -6.91 -6.53
C SER A 334 4.92 -5.55 -7.20
N TYR A 335 4.26 -4.47 -6.77
CA TYR A 335 4.36 -3.16 -7.44
C TYR A 335 5.77 -2.58 -7.47
N PRO A 336 6.62 -2.67 -6.43
CA PRO A 336 8.01 -2.23 -6.53
C PRO A 336 8.76 -2.91 -7.68
N PHE A 337 8.58 -4.22 -7.84
CA PHE A 337 9.16 -4.99 -8.93
C PHE A 337 8.56 -4.58 -10.28
N LEU A 338 7.22 -4.55 -10.37
CA LEU A 338 6.50 -4.23 -11.59
C LEU A 338 6.77 -2.82 -12.09
N LEU A 339 6.98 -1.85 -11.20
CA LEU A 339 7.36 -0.48 -11.57
C LEU A 339 8.60 -0.49 -12.45
N LYS A 340 9.60 -1.28 -12.07
CA LYS A 340 10.85 -1.34 -12.81
C LYS A 340 10.75 -2.16 -14.09
N VAL A 341 10.01 -3.28 -14.07
CA VAL A 341 9.70 -4.03 -15.30
C VAL A 341 8.95 -3.17 -16.32
N TYR A 342 8.00 -2.37 -15.87
CA TYR A 342 7.24 -1.47 -16.72
C TYR A 342 8.11 -0.34 -17.29
N ASP A 343 9.03 0.16 -16.48
CA ASP A 343 10.05 1.12 -16.91
C ASP A 343 10.96 0.53 -17.99
N ASP A 344 11.40 -0.72 -17.82
CA ASP A 344 12.21 -1.43 -18.83
C ASP A 344 11.44 -1.63 -20.15
N TYR A 345 10.13 -1.90 -20.09
CA TYR A 345 9.26 -1.92 -21.28
C TYR A 345 9.14 -0.54 -21.93
N PHE A 346 8.95 0.51 -21.14
CA PHE A 346 8.87 1.88 -21.64
C PHE A 346 10.17 2.35 -22.31
N LEU A 347 11.31 1.97 -21.74
CA LEU A 347 12.65 2.20 -22.28
C LEU A 347 13.01 1.25 -23.44
N LYS A 348 12.11 0.34 -23.82
CA LYS A 348 12.27 -0.66 -24.89
C LYS A 348 13.41 -1.65 -24.67
N LEU A 349 13.76 -1.92 -23.41
CA LEU A 349 14.67 -3.01 -23.05
C LEU A 349 13.98 -4.38 -23.19
N ILE A 350 12.67 -4.41 -23.01
CA ILE A 350 11.82 -5.59 -23.27
C ILE A 350 10.67 -5.22 -24.20
N ASP A 351 10.17 -6.21 -24.93
CA ASP A 351 8.99 -6.05 -25.79
C ASP A 351 7.67 -6.31 -25.04
N LYS A 352 6.55 -6.08 -25.73
CA LYS A 352 5.20 -6.30 -25.17
C LYS A 352 5.00 -7.74 -24.74
N ASN A 353 5.46 -8.71 -25.53
CA ASN A 353 5.25 -10.13 -25.26
C ASN A 353 5.98 -10.53 -23.97
N THR A 354 7.23 -10.11 -23.82
CA THR A 354 8.02 -10.33 -22.61
C THR A 354 7.34 -9.72 -21.39
N LEU A 355 6.82 -8.50 -21.48
CA LEU A 355 6.05 -7.90 -20.38
C LEU A 355 4.82 -8.73 -20.00
N ILE A 356 4.04 -9.18 -20.99
CA ILE A 356 2.86 -10.04 -20.74
C ILE A 356 3.27 -11.34 -20.06
N GLU A 357 4.33 -12.01 -20.53
CA GLU A 357 4.83 -13.25 -19.95
C GLU A 357 5.31 -13.04 -18.50
N VAL A 358 5.93 -11.90 -18.20
CA VAL A 358 6.31 -11.54 -16.82
C VAL A 358 5.07 -11.34 -15.94
N LEU A 359 4.05 -10.62 -16.42
CA LEU A 359 2.80 -10.41 -15.68
C LEU A 359 2.07 -11.73 -15.43
N GLU A 360 2.03 -12.62 -16.41
CA GLU A 360 1.43 -13.96 -16.29
C GLU A 360 2.21 -14.86 -15.32
N LEU A 361 3.53 -14.78 -15.34
CA LEU A 361 4.39 -15.53 -14.42
C LEU A 361 4.16 -15.12 -12.96
N ILE A 362 4.06 -13.81 -12.68
CA ILE A 362 3.76 -13.28 -11.35
C ILE A 362 2.38 -13.75 -10.87
N GLN A 363 1.39 -13.71 -11.75
CA GLN A 363 0.04 -14.20 -11.45
C GLN A 363 0.05 -15.70 -11.18
N SER A 364 0.75 -16.50 -11.99
CA SER A 364 0.90 -17.94 -11.78
C SER A 364 1.56 -18.26 -10.45
N TYR A 365 2.67 -17.59 -10.15
CA TYR A 365 3.40 -17.74 -8.89
C TYR A 365 2.50 -17.40 -7.69
N ALA A 366 1.84 -16.24 -7.69
CA ALA A 366 0.96 -15.83 -6.60
C ALA A 366 -0.27 -16.75 -6.45
N TRP A 367 -0.91 -17.10 -7.56
CA TRP A 367 -2.14 -17.89 -7.57
C TRP A 367 -1.90 -19.33 -7.12
N ARG A 368 -0.84 -19.99 -7.61
CA ARG A 368 -0.46 -21.34 -7.15
C ARG A 368 -0.17 -21.35 -5.65
N ARG A 369 0.55 -20.34 -5.14
CA ARG A 369 0.82 -20.19 -3.70
C ARG A 369 -0.46 -20.01 -2.88
N PHE A 370 -1.44 -19.25 -3.40
CA PHE A 370 -2.76 -19.15 -2.78
C PHE A 370 -3.49 -20.49 -2.74
N ILE A 371 -3.44 -21.28 -3.83
CA ILE A 371 -4.08 -22.61 -3.89
C ILE A 371 -3.49 -23.56 -2.85
N VAL A 372 -2.17 -23.66 -2.73
CA VAL A 372 -1.53 -24.53 -1.72
C VAL A 372 -1.56 -23.96 -0.28
N GLY A 373 -2.07 -22.75 -0.08
CA GLY A 373 -2.24 -22.15 1.25
C GLY A 373 -0.98 -21.56 1.86
N LEU A 374 -0.03 -21.10 1.03
CA LEU A 374 1.19 -20.45 1.52
C LEU A 374 0.93 -19.03 1.99
N GLN A 375 1.65 -18.63 3.05
CA GLN A 375 1.50 -17.31 3.65
C GLN A 375 1.92 -16.20 2.68
N ALA A 376 1.14 -15.12 2.64
CA ALA A 376 1.39 -13.98 1.75
C ALA A 376 2.62 -13.15 2.19
N ASN A 377 3.01 -13.19 3.47
CA ASN A 377 4.09 -12.35 4.01
C ASN A 377 5.44 -12.54 3.30
N SER A 378 5.73 -13.74 2.80
CA SER A 378 6.98 -14.02 2.08
C SER A 378 6.97 -13.50 0.63
N LEU A 379 5.82 -13.10 0.06
CA LEU A 379 5.76 -12.46 -1.26
C LEU A 379 6.50 -11.13 -1.27
N ASN A 380 6.34 -10.34 -0.21
CA ASN A 380 6.91 -8.99 -0.14
C ASN A 380 8.44 -9.04 -0.29
N LYS A 381 9.08 -9.92 0.50
CA LYS A 381 10.53 -10.15 0.42
C LYS A 381 10.96 -10.77 -0.92
N THR A 382 10.12 -11.64 -1.48
CA THR A 382 10.38 -12.24 -2.80
C THR A 382 10.45 -11.15 -3.86
N PHE A 383 9.39 -10.36 -4.03
CA PHE A 383 9.31 -9.34 -5.08
C PHE A 383 10.30 -8.20 -4.89
N MET A 384 10.56 -7.78 -3.65
CA MET A 384 11.58 -6.77 -3.35
C MET A 384 12.95 -7.16 -3.94
N ASN A 385 13.39 -8.40 -3.74
CA ASN A 385 14.68 -8.88 -4.23
C ASN A 385 14.67 -9.34 -5.68
N LEU A 386 13.49 -9.51 -6.29
CA LEU A 386 13.34 -10.21 -7.56
C LEU A 386 13.95 -9.45 -8.74
N TYR A 387 13.99 -8.11 -8.67
CA TYR A 387 14.57 -7.34 -9.76
C TYR A 387 16.10 -7.50 -9.83
N LYS A 388 16.78 -7.71 -8.68
CA LYS A 388 18.24 -7.87 -8.61
C LYS A 388 18.74 -9.15 -9.30
N SER A 389 17.88 -10.14 -9.48
CA SER A 389 18.22 -11.40 -10.14
C SER A 389 17.93 -11.40 -11.64
N ILE A 390 17.45 -10.29 -12.20
CA ILE A 390 17.20 -10.15 -13.63
C ILE A 390 18.50 -9.85 -14.37
N ASP A 391 18.79 -10.68 -15.36
CA ASP A 391 19.74 -10.39 -16.43
C ASP A 391 18.96 -9.78 -17.60
N ILE A 392 19.28 -8.54 -18.00
CA ILE A 392 18.54 -7.81 -19.04
C ILE A 392 18.63 -8.54 -20.39
N ASP A 393 19.78 -9.17 -20.69
CA ASP A 393 19.97 -9.91 -21.94
C ASP A 393 19.19 -11.22 -21.95
N ASN A 394 18.86 -11.76 -20.77
CA ASN A 394 18.08 -12.98 -20.58
C ASN A 394 16.90 -12.75 -19.63
N TYR A 395 16.10 -11.73 -19.92
CA TYR A 395 15.11 -11.17 -18.98
C TYR A 395 14.15 -12.23 -18.40
N LEU A 396 13.41 -12.91 -19.27
CA LEU A 396 12.44 -13.91 -18.84
C LEU A 396 13.09 -15.18 -18.26
N PRO A 397 14.11 -15.79 -18.90
CA PRO A 397 14.79 -16.95 -18.32
C PRO A 397 15.41 -16.70 -16.94
N SER A 398 16.05 -15.54 -16.73
CA SER A 398 16.65 -15.18 -15.43
C SER A 398 15.59 -15.02 -14.34
N LEU A 399 14.46 -14.37 -14.66
CA LEU A 399 13.32 -14.23 -13.77
C LEU A 399 12.69 -15.59 -13.41
N GLN A 400 12.43 -16.42 -14.43
CA GLN A 400 11.90 -17.76 -14.25
C GLN A 400 12.81 -18.60 -13.36
N LYS A 401 14.13 -18.56 -13.59
CA LYS A 401 15.16 -19.24 -12.79
C LYS A 401 15.16 -18.75 -11.35
N SER A 402 15.02 -17.44 -11.14
CA SER A 402 14.98 -16.86 -9.80
C SER A 402 13.77 -17.33 -8.99
N LEU A 403 12.59 -17.44 -9.61
CA LEU A 403 11.36 -17.88 -8.95
C LEU A 403 11.31 -19.41 -8.74
N THR A 404 11.77 -20.21 -9.72
CA THR A 404 11.74 -21.68 -9.60
C THR A 404 12.77 -22.21 -8.60
N ARG A 405 13.86 -21.47 -8.37
CA ARG A 405 14.86 -21.78 -7.33
C ARG A 405 14.38 -21.47 -5.92
N LYS A 406 13.32 -20.69 -5.73
CA LYS A 406 12.78 -20.42 -4.39
C LYS A 406 12.24 -21.71 -3.79
N ILE A 407 12.43 -21.88 -2.49
CA ILE A 407 11.89 -23.02 -1.76
C ILE A 407 11.19 -22.62 -0.45
N GLY A 408 10.78 -23.61 0.36
CA GLY A 408 10.07 -23.37 1.61
C GLY A 408 8.81 -22.53 1.40
N SER A 409 8.60 -21.50 2.24
CA SER A 409 7.45 -20.61 2.16
C SER A 409 7.45 -19.67 0.92
N GLN A 410 8.58 -19.55 0.23
CA GLN A 410 8.76 -18.76 -1.01
C GLN A 410 8.71 -19.62 -2.27
N ARG A 411 8.54 -20.94 -2.16
CA ARG A 411 8.61 -21.81 -3.34
C ARG A 411 7.56 -21.49 -4.39
N PHE A 412 7.90 -21.80 -5.64
CA PHE A 412 6.94 -21.91 -6.73
C PHE A 412 6.29 -23.31 -6.68
N PRO A 413 4.99 -23.45 -6.34
CA PRO A 413 4.38 -24.76 -6.17
C PRO A 413 4.35 -25.58 -7.47
N LYS A 414 4.71 -26.87 -7.37
CA LYS A 414 4.76 -27.79 -8.52
C LYS A 414 3.36 -28.17 -8.98
N ASN A 415 3.24 -28.71 -10.21
CA ASN A 415 1.95 -29.08 -10.79
C ASN A 415 1.19 -30.07 -9.90
N GLN A 416 1.80 -31.20 -9.53
CA GLN A 416 1.14 -32.23 -8.73
C GLN A 416 0.65 -31.69 -7.38
N GLU A 417 1.53 -31.03 -6.63
CA GLU A 417 1.21 -30.40 -5.35
C GLU A 417 0.04 -29.41 -5.47
N THR A 418 0.04 -28.58 -6.52
CA THR A 418 -1.03 -27.59 -6.73
C THR A 418 -2.36 -28.25 -7.05
N ILE A 419 -2.36 -29.28 -7.90
CA ILE A 419 -3.57 -30.01 -8.26
C ILE A 419 -4.15 -30.77 -7.06
N ASP A 420 -3.30 -31.41 -6.26
CA ASP A 420 -3.75 -32.11 -5.05
C ASP A 420 -4.39 -31.15 -4.04
N ALA A 421 -3.81 -29.96 -3.86
CA ALA A 421 -4.41 -28.92 -3.03
C ALA A 421 -5.72 -28.38 -3.64
N LEU A 422 -5.75 -28.13 -4.95
CA LEU A 422 -6.92 -27.59 -5.66
C LEU A 422 -8.13 -28.51 -5.56
N ARG A 423 -7.91 -29.82 -5.60
CA ARG A 423 -8.94 -30.87 -5.56
C ARG A 423 -9.90 -30.74 -4.39
N ILE A 424 -9.36 -30.39 -3.21
CA ILE A 424 -10.11 -30.33 -1.95
C ILE A 424 -10.29 -28.91 -1.43
N LYS A 425 -9.75 -27.90 -2.12
CA LYS A 425 -9.82 -26.52 -1.66
C LYS A 425 -11.26 -26.01 -1.72
N ASP A 426 -11.74 -25.49 -0.59
CA ASP A 426 -12.96 -24.69 -0.55
C ASP A 426 -12.71 -23.39 -1.33
N ILE A 427 -13.18 -23.34 -2.57
CA ILE A 427 -13.10 -22.15 -3.42
C ILE A 427 -14.28 -21.24 -3.12
N TYR A 428 -15.47 -21.78 -2.91
CA TYR A 428 -16.69 -21.00 -2.76
C TYR A 428 -16.67 -20.04 -1.57
N ASN A 429 -15.98 -20.37 -0.48
CA ASN A 429 -15.91 -19.51 0.72
C ASN A 429 -14.66 -18.61 0.74
N THR A 430 -13.82 -18.61 -0.30
CA THR A 430 -12.69 -17.66 -0.42
C THR A 430 -13.18 -16.23 -0.67
N GLN A 431 -12.28 -15.22 -0.70
CA GLN A 431 -12.71 -13.85 -1.00
C GLN A 431 -13.38 -13.76 -2.38
N SER A 432 -14.45 -12.95 -2.51
CA SER A 432 -15.25 -12.89 -3.75
C SER A 432 -14.44 -12.67 -5.01
N LYS A 433 -13.51 -11.73 -4.96
CA LYS A 433 -12.60 -11.41 -6.06
C LYS A 433 -11.76 -12.62 -6.53
N ASN A 434 -11.30 -13.47 -5.62
CA ASN A 434 -10.50 -14.66 -5.93
C ASN A 434 -11.34 -15.71 -6.66
N ARG A 435 -12.60 -15.92 -6.21
CA ARG A 435 -13.55 -16.84 -6.85
C ARG A 435 -13.90 -16.39 -8.25
N THR A 436 -14.24 -15.11 -8.39
CA THR A 436 -14.60 -14.53 -9.68
C THR A 436 -13.39 -14.50 -10.61
N TYR A 437 -12.20 -14.18 -10.13
CA TYR A 437 -10.96 -14.28 -10.90
C TYR A 437 -10.75 -15.71 -11.45
N PHE A 438 -10.91 -16.72 -10.60
CA PHE A 438 -10.67 -18.11 -10.99
C PHE A 438 -11.64 -18.56 -12.08
N LEU A 439 -12.95 -18.38 -11.84
CA LEU A 439 -13.98 -18.79 -12.80
C LEU A 439 -13.90 -17.98 -14.09
N HIS A 440 -13.59 -16.68 -14.00
CA HIS A 440 -13.39 -15.84 -15.18
C HIS A 440 -12.23 -16.32 -16.04
N ARG A 441 -11.09 -16.66 -15.42
CA ARG A 441 -9.92 -17.17 -16.14
C ARG A 441 -10.18 -18.52 -16.78
N LEU A 442 -10.86 -19.42 -16.09
CA LEU A 442 -11.27 -20.71 -16.66
C LEU A 442 -12.23 -20.52 -17.84
N GLU A 443 -13.26 -19.70 -17.70
CA GLU A 443 -14.26 -19.49 -18.75
C GLU A 443 -13.65 -18.84 -20.01
N ASN A 444 -12.85 -17.79 -19.84
CA ASN A 444 -12.35 -16.98 -20.96
C ASN A 444 -11.03 -17.45 -21.58
N HIS A 445 -10.39 -18.51 -21.06
CA HIS A 445 -9.16 -19.03 -21.65
C HIS A 445 -9.41 -19.65 -23.05
N ASN A 446 -8.63 -19.25 -24.06
CA ASN A 446 -8.82 -19.67 -25.45
C ASN A 446 -10.26 -19.46 -25.98
N ASN A 447 -10.95 -18.42 -25.47
CA ASN A 447 -12.27 -18.04 -25.94
C ASN A 447 -12.21 -16.66 -26.62
N ASN A 448 -12.43 -16.64 -27.94
CA ASN A 448 -12.46 -15.41 -28.73
C ASN A 448 -13.71 -14.55 -28.43
N GLU A 449 -14.80 -15.19 -28.02
CA GLU A 449 -16.05 -14.54 -27.60
C GLU A 449 -16.07 -14.42 -26.07
N LYS A 450 -15.27 -13.48 -25.55
CA LYS A 450 -15.13 -13.29 -24.10
C LYS A 450 -16.49 -13.08 -23.43
N VAL A 451 -16.72 -13.84 -22.36
CA VAL A 451 -17.88 -13.72 -21.47
C VAL A 451 -17.58 -12.67 -20.42
N ASP A 452 -18.36 -11.58 -20.40
CA ASP A 452 -18.29 -10.58 -19.33
C ASP A 452 -18.98 -11.13 -18.07
N ILE A 453 -18.17 -11.51 -17.10
CA ILE A 453 -18.62 -12.05 -15.80
C ILE A 453 -18.62 -10.96 -14.74
N ASP A 454 -17.74 -9.96 -14.86
CA ASP A 454 -17.53 -8.96 -13.81
C ASP A 454 -18.60 -7.86 -13.83
N ASN A 455 -19.08 -7.45 -15.01
CA ASN A 455 -20.14 -6.44 -15.12
C ASN A 455 -21.54 -7.03 -15.31
N ASN A 456 -21.67 -8.36 -15.36
CA ASN A 456 -22.94 -9.03 -15.63
C ASN A 456 -23.54 -9.66 -14.37
N LEU A 457 -24.43 -8.91 -13.72
CA LEU A 457 -25.12 -9.34 -12.49
C LEU A 457 -25.98 -10.61 -12.67
N ASN A 458 -26.33 -10.98 -13.90
CA ASN A 458 -27.10 -12.19 -14.15
C ASN A 458 -26.24 -13.45 -14.03
N ILE A 459 -24.94 -13.36 -14.32
CA ILE A 459 -24.03 -14.51 -14.21
C ILE A 459 -23.61 -14.65 -12.75
N THR A 460 -24.06 -15.74 -12.13
CA THR A 460 -23.75 -16.07 -10.74
C THR A 460 -23.03 -17.41 -10.65
N ILE A 461 -22.40 -17.66 -9.51
CA ILE A 461 -21.81 -18.96 -9.21
C ILE A 461 -22.93 -19.93 -8.84
N GLU A 462 -22.97 -21.07 -9.50
CA GLU A 462 -23.93 -22.14 -9.29
C GLU A 462 -23.26 -23.40 -8.74
N HIS A 463 -23.97 -24.07 -7.84
CA HIS A 463 -23.62 -25.36 -7.26
C HIS A 463 -24.30 -26.47 -8.03
N ILE A 464 -23.52 -27.33 -8.69
CA ILE A 464 -24.06 -28.45 -9.49
C ILE A 464 -24.80 -29.41 -8.57
N PHE A 465 -24.12 -29.91 -7.53
CA PHE A 465 -24.74 -30.46 -6.32
C PHE A 465 -25.07 -29.29 -5.38
N PRO A 466 -26.37 -28.99 -5.15
CA PRO A 466 -26.80 -27.81 -4.38
C PRO A 466 -26.35 -27.82 -2.91
N GLN A 467 -26.30 -26.65 -2.28
CA GLN A 467 -26.07 -26.54 -0.83
C GLN A 467 -27.24 -27.09 0.00
N ASN A 468 -28.47 -26.99 -0.52
CA ASN A 468 -29.67 -27.53 0.11
C ASN A 468 -30.38 -28.49 -0.86
N PRO A 469 -29.75 -29.64 -1.20
CA PRO A 469 -30.23 -30.50 -2.27
C PRO A 469 -31.63 -31.07 -1.95
N ASP A 470 -32.46 -31.22 -2.98
CA ASP A 470 -33.75 -31.91 -2.85
C ASP A 470 -33.55 -33.35 -2.36
N VAL A 471 -34.53 -33.88 -1.61
CA VAL A 471 -34.53 -35.26 -1.09
C VAL A 471 -34.29 -36.28 -2.19
N LYS A 472 -34.73 -36.02 -3.43
CA LYS A 472 -34.50 -36.87 -4.60
C LYS A 472 -33.02 -37.15 -4.88
N TRP A 473 -32.11 -36.23 -4.55
CA TRP A 473 -30.66 -36.45 -4.72
C TRP A 473 -30.18 -37.69 -3.98
N LYS A 474 -30.67 -37.97 -2.76
CA LYS A 474 -30.26 -39.17 -2.01
C LYS A 474 -30.60 -40.47 -2.74
N THR A 475 -31.68 -40.46 -3.52
CA THR A 475 -32.11 -41.59 -4.34
C THR A 475 -31.29 -41.69 -5.62
N ASP A 476 -31.03 -40.55 -6.28
CA ASP A 476 -30.35 -40.49 -7.58
C ASP A 476 -28.87 -40.90 -7.52
N ILE A 477 -28.16 -40.51 -6.47
CA ILE A 477 -26.71 -40.76 -6.33
C ILE A 477 -26.36 -41.77 -5.24
N GLY A 478 -27.34 -42.17 -4.42
CA GLY A 478 -27.15 -43.07 -3.29
C GLY A 478 -26.62 -42.37 -2.03
N SER A 479 -26.96 -42.91 -0.85
CA SER A 479 -26.69 -42.23 0.44
C SER A 479 -25.21 -42.08 0.78
N GLY A 480 -24.36 -43.02 0.34
CA GLY A 480 -22.91 -42.97 0.55
C GLY A 480 -22.26 -41.82 -0.22
N ASP A 481 -22.49 -41.76 -1.53
CA ASP A 481 -21.96 -40.69 -2.39
C ASP A 481 -22.55 -39.33 -2.03
N TYR A 482 -23.84 -39.26 -1.67
CA TYR A 482 -24.47 -38.03 -1.17
C TYR A 482 -23.68 -37.44 0.00
N THR A 483 -23.43 -38.24 1.03
CA THR A 483 -22.73 -37.80 2.25
C THR A 483 -21.29 -37.44 1.95
N TYR A 484 -20.65 -38.16 1.01
CA TYR A 484 -19.28 -37.88 0.62
C TYR A 484 -19.14 -36.55 -0.13
N ILE A 485 -20.02 -36.28 -1.10
CA ILE A 485 -20.04 -35.04 -1.88
C ILE A 485 -20.34 -33.84 -0.98
N GLU A 486 -21.34 -33.97 -0.11
CA GLU A 486 -21.74 -32.93 0.85
C GLU A 486 -20.57 -32.50 1.75
N ASN A 487 -19.78 -33.46 2.25
CA ASN A 487 -18.69 -33.17 3.18
C ASN A 487 -17.36 -32.78 2.53
N ASN A 488 -17.08 -33.24 1.30
CA ASN A 488 -15.73 -33.11 0.70
C ASN A 488 -15.69 -32.26 -0.57
N TYR A 489 -16.78 -32.19 -1.35
CA TYR A 489 -16.76 -31.56 -2.67
C TYR A 489 -17.72 -30.39 -2.83
N LEU A 490 -18.62 -30.15 -1.88
CA LEU A 490 -19.68 -29.15 -1.99
C LEU A 490 -19.16 -27.78 -2.46
N HIS A 491 -18.07 -27.29 -1.88
CA HIS A 491 -17.49 -25.98 -2.18
C HIS A 491 -16.22 -26.03 -3.06
N THR A 492 -15.91 -27.18 -3.64
CA THR A 492 -14.73 -27.38 -4.50
C THR A 492 -14.99 -26.94 -5.93
N ILE A 493 -13.93 -26.59 -6.67
CA ILE A 493 -14.04 -26.09 -8.06
C ILE A 493 -14.77 -27.07 -8.99
N ALA A 494 -14.67 -28.37 -8.74
CA ALA A 494 -15.33 -29.41 -9.53
C ALA A 494 -16.87 -29.38 -9.41
N ASN A 495 -17.41 -28.88 -8.29
CA ASN A 495 -18.84 -28.73 -8.07
C ASN A 495 -19.38 -27.31 -8.38
N LEU A 496 -18.49 -26.37 -8.72
CA LEU A 496 -18.85 -24.98 -9.01
C LEU A 496 -18.87 -24.72 -10.52
N THR A 497 -19.84 -23.94 -10.96
CA THR A 497 -19.94 -23.45 -12.33
C THR A 497 -20.50 -22.02 -12.37
N LEU A 498 -20.58 -21.43 -13.57
CA LEU A 498 -21.25 -20.16 -13.82
C LEU A 498 -22.63 -20.42 -14.43
N SER A 499 -23.64 -19.65 -14.02
CA SER A 499 -24.99 -19.73 -14.58
C SER A 499 -25.70 -18.37 -14.57
N GLY A 500 -26.33 -18.05 -15.71
CA GLY A 500 -27.29 -16.95 -15.84
C GLY A 500 -28.68 -17.27 -15.30
N ASN A 501 -28.95 -18.55 -15.02
CA ASN A 501 -30.27 -19.07 -14.69
C ASN A 501 -30.30 -19.75 -13.31
N ASN A 502 -29.38 -19.38 -12.41
CA ASN A 502 -29.19 -20.03 -11.11
C ASN A 502 -30.50 -20.15 -10.31
N GLY A 503 -31.32 -19.09 -10.27
CA GLY A 503 -32.62 -19.12 -9.60
C GLY A 503 -33.61 -20.16 -10.16
N ALA A 504 -33.53 -20.48 -11.45
CA ALA A 504 -34.37 -21.51 -12.07
C ALA A 504 -33.84 -22.94 -11.84
N LEU A 505 -32.51 -23.10 -11.78
CA LEU A 505 -31.85 -24.38 -11.49
C LEU A 505 -32.06 -24.80 -10.03
N SER A 506 -31.86 -23.87 -9.08
CA SER A 506 -32.16 -24.04 -7.66
C SER A 506 -31.65 -25.38 -7.09
N ASN A 507 -32.44 -26.08 -6.29
CA ASN A 507 -32.08 -27.33 -5.63
C ASN A 507 -32.45 -28.60 -6.42
N LYS A 508 -32.81 -28.44 -7.70
CA LYS A 508 -33.23 -29.54 -8.59
C LYS A 508 -32.16 -30.63 -8.70
N THR A 509 -32.57 -31.83 -9.11
CA THR A 509 -31.62 -32.92 -9.38
C THR A 509 -30.74 -32.59 -10.58
N PHE A 510 -29.60 -33.27 -10.73
CA PHE A 510 -28.68 -32.99 -11.83
C PHE A 510 -29.36 -33.09 -13.20
N ILE A 511 -30.17 -34.11 -13.43
CA ILE A 511 -30.87 -34.32 -14.71
C ILE A 511 -31.89 -33.20 -14.95
N GLU A 512 -32.65 -32.82 -13.92
CA GLU A 512 -33.58 -31.69 -14.00
C GLU A 512 -32.84 -30.38 -14.31
N LYS A 513 -31.65 -30.14 -13.73
CA LYS A 513 -30.81 -28.97 -14.04
C LYS A 513 -30.20 -29.02 -15.45
N ARG A 514 -29.78 -30.19 -15.89
CA ARG A 514 -29.14 -30.40 -17.20
C ARG A 514 -30.13 -30.19 -18.35
N ASP A 515 -31.34 -30.73 -18.21
CA ASP A 515 -32.36 -30.82 -19.26
C ASP A 515 -33.46 -29.74 -19.15
N LEU A 516 -33.31 -28.76 -18.26
CA LEU A 516 -34.26 -27.66 -18.13
C LEU A 516 -34.30 -26.83 -19.42
N GLU A 517 -35.45 -26.79 -20.08
CA GLU A 517 -35.62 -26.10 -21.37
C GLU A 517 -35.21 -24.61 -21.28
N GLU A 518 -34.37 -24.17 -22.23
CA GLU A 518 -33.76 -22.83 -22.37
C GLU A 518 -32.82 -22.38 -21.24
N LYS A 519 -32.80 -23.11 -20.11
CA LYS A 519 -32.16 -22.65 -18.87
C LYS A 519 -31.14 -23.63 -18.31
N GLY A 520 -31.15 -24.86 -18.78
CA GLY A 520 -30.34 -25.96 -18.30
C GLY A 520 -28.91 -25.96 -18.85
N TYR A 521 -28.10 -26.87 -18.35
CA TYR A 521 -26.69 -26.98 -18.77
C TYR A 521 -26.54 -27.33 -20.26
N LYS A 522 -27.50 -28.03 -20.87
CA LYS A 522 -27.49 -28.34 -22.32
C LYS A 522 -27.62 -27.11 -23.21
N ASP A 523 -28.37 -26.10 -22.77
CA ASP A 523 -28.62 -24.87 -23.53
C ASP A 523 -27.60 -23.76 -23.16
N SER A 524 -26.72 -24.03 -22.19
CA SER A 524 -25.71 -23.07 -21.77
C SER A 524 -24.58 -22.94 -22.79
N ARG A 525 -24.19 -21.70 -23.07
CA ARG A 525 -23.06 -21.37 -23.96
C ARG A 525 -21.70 -21.32 -23.24
N LEU A 526 -21.70 -21.48 -21.92
CA LEU A 526 -20.51 -21.34 -21.10
C LEU A 526 -19.61 -22.58 -21.19
N TRP A 527 -18.31 -22.38 -21.33
CA TRP A 527 -17.31 -23.44 -21.37
C TRP A 527 -17.40 -24.33 -20.12
N LEU A 528 -17.56 -23.72 -18.94
CA LEU A 528 -17.69 -24.43 -17.66
C LEU A 528 -18.89 -25.41 -17.61
N ASN A 529 -19.90 -25.21 -18.46
CA ASN A 529 -21.11 -26.03 -18.56
C ASN A 529 -21.09 -27.04 -19.71
N LYS A 530 -20.19 -26.90 -20.69
CA LYS A 530 -20.17 -27.73 -21.91
C LYS A 530 -20.08 -29.23 -21.61
N LYS A 531 -19.20 -29.62 -20.69
CA LYS A 531 -19.05 -31.03 -20.28
C LYS A 531 -20.25 -31.51 -19.45
N LEU A 532 -20.86 -30.64 -18.64
CA LEU A 532 -22.04 -30.98 -17.82
C LEU A 532 -23.24 -31.42 -18.67
N ALA A 533 -23.40 -30.84 -19.86
CA ALA A 533 -24.45 -31.23 -20.82
C ALA A 533 -24.38 -32.72 -21.23
N SER A 534 -23.20 -33.34 -21.14
CA SER A 534 -22.95 -34.72 -21.58
C SER A 534 -23.10 -35.79 -20.50
N TYR A 535 -23.04 -35.42 -19.20
CA TYR A 535 -23.15 -36.39 -18.12
C TYR A 535 -24.60 -36.86 -17.95
N GLU A 536 -24.80 -38.14 -17.64
CA GLU A 536 -26.13 -38.75 -17.39
C GLU A 536 -26.48 -38.89 -15.90
N LYS A 537 -25.50 -38.65 -15.02
CA LYS A 537 -25.65 -38.65 -13.57
C LYS A 537 -24.61 -37.70 -12.98
N TRP A 538 -24.74 -37.34 -11.70
CA TRP A 538 -23.74 -36.53 -11.00
C TRP A 538 -23.28 -37.20 -9.72
N GLY A 539 -22.34 -38.13 -9.85
CA GLY A 539 -21.71 -38.80 -8.71
C GLY A 539 -20.22 -38.46 -8.60
N LYS A 540 -19.53 -39.20 -7.73
CA LYS A 540 -18.08 -39.05 -7.50
C LYS A 540 -17.28 -39.14 -8.79
N GLU A 541 -17.58 -40.11 -9.65
CA GLU A 541 -16.88 -40.30 -10.94
C GLU A 541 -16.94 -39.07 -11.85
N GLN A 542 -18.10 -38.39 -11.91
CA GLN A 542 -18.29 -37.22 -12.78
C GLN A 542 -17.63 -35.96 -12.20
N ILE A 543 -17.62 -35.83 -10.87
CA ILE A 543 -16.88 -34.77 -10.18
C ILE A 543 -15.38 -34.91 -10.48
N GLU A 544 -14.86 -36.13 -10.40
CA GLU A 544 -13.46 -36.45 -10.68
C GLU A 544 -13.08 -36.23 -12.15
N ASP A 545 -13.90 -36.69 -13.11
CA ASP A 545 -13.71 -36.43 -14.55
C ASP A 545 -13.73 -34.92 -14.86
N ARG A 546 -14.67 -34.18 -14.27
CA ARG A 546 -14.72 -32.72 -14.43
C ARG A 546 -13.51 -32.03 -13.79
N PHE A 547 -13.07 -32.50 -12.62
CA PHE A 547 -11.91 -31.95 -11.95
C PHE A 547 -10.64 -32.11 -12.80
N GLN A 548 -10.46 -33.27 -13.46
CA GLN A 548 -9.36 -33.51 -14.38
C GLN A 548 -9.35 -32.49 -15.54
N LEU A 549 -10.50 -32.29 -16.19
CA LEU A 549 -10.65 -31.29 -17.26
C LEU A 549 -10.29 -29.87 -16.80
N ILE A 550 -10.71 -29.49 -15.60
CA ILE A 550 -10.40 -28.16 -15.03
C ILE A 550 -8.94 -28.05 -14.66
N SER A 551 -8.33 -29.14 -14.17
CA SER A 551 -6.94 -29.20 -13.76
C SER A 551 -5.99 -29.07 -14.94
N GLU A 552 -6.29 -29.71 -16.07
CA GLU A 552 -5.55 -29.55 -17.33
C GLU A 552 -5.56 -28.08 -17.77
N ARG A 553 -6.76 -27.48 -17.83
CA ARG A 553 -6.90 -26.07 -18.19
C ARG A 553 -6.27 -25.12 -17.17
N PHE A 554 -6.30 -25.46 -15.88
CA PHE A 554 -5.61 -24.70 -14.84
C PHE A 554 -4.11 -24.65 -15.10
N LEU A 555 -3.50 -25.80 -15.44
CA LEU A 555 -2.06 -25.87 -15.72
C LEU A 555 -1.67 -25.09 -16.98
N ASP A 556 -2.58 -25.00 -17.97
CA ASP A 556 -2.39 -24.18 -19.17
C ASP A 556 -2.47 -22.67 -18.88
N ILE A 557 -3.33 -22.26 -17.96
CA ILE A 557 -3.50 -20.83 -17.61
C ILE A 557 -2.40 -20.35 -16.65
N TRP A 558 -2.08 -21.14 -15.63
CA TRP A 558 -1.09 -20.80 -14.60
C TRP A 558 0.10 -21.74 -14.73
N LYS A 559 0.91 -21.54 -15.77
CA LYS A 559 2.06 -22.39 -16.09
C LYS A 559 3.18 -22.25 -15.07
N ILE A 560 3.93 -23.33 -14.89
CA ILE A 560 5.25 -23.29 -14.25
C ILE A 560 6.30 -23.20 -15.35
N PRO A 561 7.37 -22.41 -15.19
CA PRO A 561 8.45 -22.38 -16.17
C PRO A 561 9.10 -23.76 -16.35
N SER A 562 9.31 -24.17 -17.59
CA SER A 562 10.08 -25.36 -17.96
C SER A 562 11.54 -24.96 -18.18
N ILE A 563 12.32 -24.89 -17.11
CA ILE A 563 13.76 -24.61 -17.18
C ILE A 563 14.52 -25.92 -16.97
N GLU A 564 15.37 -26.27 -17.93
CA GLU A 564 16.41 -27.27 -17.70
C GLU A 564 17.49 -26.62 -16.83
N PHE A 565 17.64 -27.08 -15.59
CA PHE A 565 18.75 -26.68 -14.75
C PHE A 565 20.01 -27.35 -15.32
N THR A 566 20.87 -26.58 -15.99
CA THR A 566 22.26 -27.01 -16.16
C THR A 566 22.87 -27.17 -14.76
N GLU A 567 23.65 -28.23 -14.54
CA GLU A 567 24.10 -28.80 -13.26
C GLU A 567 24.93 -27.88 -12.35
N ASP A 568 24.90 -26.56 -12.52
CA ASP A 568 25.55 -25.57 -11.64
C ASP A 568 24.81 -25.37 -10.30
N ILE A 569 24.16 -26.41 -9.75
CA ILE A 569 23.45 -26.34 -8.47
C ILE A 569 24.43 -26.40 -7.28
N GLU A 570 25.66 -26.90 -7.46
CA GLU A 570 26.53 -27.24 -6.32
C GLU A 570 27.57 -26.16 -5.94
N ASN A 571 27.64 -25.04 -6.66
CA ASN A 571 28.59 -23.94 -6.39
C ASN A 571 28.00 -22.68 -5.76
N GLU A 572 26.70 -22.63 -5.51
CA GLU A 572 26.00 -21.44 -5.02
C GLU A 572 25.82 -21.41 -3.49
N GLU A 573 25.56 -20.21 -2.96
CA GLU A 573 25.22 -19.98 -1.56
C GLU A 573 23.77 -20.44 -1.31
N ILE A 574 23.59 -21.38 -0.40
CA ILE A 574 22.31 -22.04 -0.14
C ILE A 574 21.72 -21.47 1.15
N ASN A 575 20.45 -21.07 1.17
CA ASN A 575 19.82 -20.64 2.41
C ASN A 575 19.79 -21.82 3.40
N ILE A 576 20.02 -21.57 4.69
CA ILE A 576 20.06 -22.65 5.67
C ILE A 576 18.76 -23.48 5.71
N PHE A 577 17.60 -22.85 5.46
CA PHE A 577 16.30 -23.50 5.39
C PHE A 577 16.20 -24.53 4.26
N ASP A 578 17.04 -24.38 3.24
CA ASP A 578 17.10 -25.20 2.04
C ASP A 578 17.86 -26.51 2.22
N ILE A 579 18.45 -26.70 3.39
CA ILE A 579 19.29 -27.86 3.68
C ILE A 579 18.48 -28.88 4.45
N GLU A 580 18.20 -30.01 3.80
CA GLU A 580 17.55 -31.17 4.42
C GLU A 580 18.56 -32.02 5.21
N ASP A 581 19.81 -32.11 4.72
CA ASP A 581 20.88 -32.87 5.35
C ASP A 581 22.22 -32.13 5.26
N ALA A 582 22.91 -32.01 6.40
CA ALA A 582 24.26 -31.48 6.51
C ALA A 582 25.28 -32.52 7.02
N THR A 583 24.93 -33.80 6.97
CA THR A 583 25.91 -34.86 7.17
C THR A 583 26.87 -34.93 5.98
N SER A 584 28.15 -35.16 6.28
CA SER A 584 29.24 -35.35 5.30
C SER A 584 29.65 -34.16 4.41
N ARG A 585 29.05 -32.97 4.54
CA ARG A 585 29.45 -31.76 3.79
C ARG A 585 30.35 -30.82 4.61
N LYS A 586 31.45 -30.32 4.03
CA LYS A 586 32.35 -29.36 4.69
C LYS A 586 31.88 -27.93 4.40
N LEU A 587 31.71 -27.12 5.42
CA LEU A 587 31.33 -25.70 5.28
C LEU A 587 32.54 -24.89 4.79
N GLU A 588 32.34 -23.99 3.82
CA GLU A 588 33.35 -23.02 3.38
C GLU A 588 33.19 -21.70 4.13
N TYR A 589 31.99 -21.10 4.05
CA TYR A 589 31.61 -19.89 4.77
C TYR A 589 30.08 -19.80 4.92
N ALA A 590 29.63 -18.82 5.71
CA ALA A 590 28.23 -18.43 5.81
C ALA A 590 28.06 -16.93 5.51
N ILE A 591 26.86 -16.50 5.18
CA ILE A 591 26.48 -15.08 5.06
C ILE A 591 25.30 -14.87 5.98
N PHE A 592 25.44 -13.93 6.92
CA PHE A 592 24.37 -13.56 7.83
C PHE A 592 24.13 -12.05 7.76
N PHE A 593 22.90 -11.62 7.46
CA PHE A 593 22.56 -10.20 7.18
C PHE A 593 23.49 -9.56 6.13
N GLY A 594 23.77 -10.29 5.04
CA GLY A 594 24.66 -9.83 3.97
C GLY A 594 26.16 -9.77 4.34
N LYS A 595 26.55 -10.13 5.58
CA LYS A 595 27.96 -10.15 6.01
C LYS A 595 28.52 -11.57 5.98
N LYS A 596 29.66 -11.74 5.31
CA LYS A 596 30.38 -13.01 5.21
C LYS A 596 31.02 -13.39 6.55
N ILE A 597 30.71 -14.58 7.04
CA ILE A 597 31.25 -15.22 8.25
C ILE A 597 32.13 -16.38 7.81
N GLN A 598 33.44 -16.28 8.07
CA GLN A 598 34.41 -17.32 7.74
C GLN A 598 34.37 -18.44 8.78
N VAL A 599 33.59 -19.48 8.52
CA VAL A 599 33.42 -20.64 9.39
C VAL A 599 33.49 -21.93 8.58
N LYS A 600 34.35 -22.86 9.01
CA LYS A 600 34.57 -24.15 8.34
C LYS A 600 33.91 -25.35 9.02
N HIS A 601 33.33 -25.13 10.20
CA HIS A 601 32.73 -26.17 11.03
C HIS A 601 31.33 -25.76 11.47
N MET A 602 30.38 -26.70 11.38
CA MET A 602 28.98 -26.44 11.72
C MET A 602 28.77 -26.07 13.20
N SER A 603 29.60 -26.61 14.10
CA SER A 603 29.58 -26.22 15.52
C SER A 603 29.95 -24.75 15.72
N LYS A 604 30.87 -24.19 14.92
CA LYS A 604 31.23 -22.77 15.00
C LYS A 604 30.14 -21.89 14.42
N LEU A 605 29.58 -22.27 13.27
CA LEU A 605 28.42 -21.57 12.70
C LEU A 605 27.27 -21.51 13.69
N TYR A 606 26.95 -22.63 14.34
CA TYR A 606 25.90 -22.71 15.36
C TYR A 606 26.11 -21.71 16.50
N ILE A 607 27.32 -21.65 17.07
CA ILE A 607 27.65 -20.71 18.15
C ILE A 607 27.52 -19.25 17.68
N GLU A 608 28.12 -18.92 16.54
CA GLU A 608 28.14 -17.56 15.98
C GLU A 608 26.72 -17.04 15.69
N ILE A 609 25.89 -17.86 15.04
CA ILE A 609 24.53 -17.46 14.69
C ILE A 609 23.67 -17.34 15.94
N ILE A 610 23.70 -18.32 16.85
CA ILE A 610 22.92 -18.24 18.10
C ILE A 610 23.37 -17.04 18.94
N GLY A 611 24.66 -16.72 18.99
CA GLY A 611 25.15 -15.54 19.70
C GLY A 611 24.68 -14.22 19.09
N LYS A 612 24.74 -14.08 17.77
CA LYS A 612 24.20 -12.89 17.10
C LYS A 612 22.70 -12.74 17.29
N LEU A 613 21.95 -13.84 17.26
CA LEU A 613 20.51 -13.81 17.53
C LEU A 613 20.22 -13.45 18.99
N PHE A 614 21.04 -13.94 19.94
CA PHE A 614 20.95 -13.58 21.34
C PHE A 614 21.22 -12.10 21.59
N GLU A 615 22.20 -11.50 20.90
CA GLU A 615 22.47 -10.06 20.97
C GLU A 615 21.31 -9.22 20.38
N LEU A 616 20.67 -9.69 19.31
CA LEU A 616 19.56 -9.01 18.67
C LEU A 616 18.31 -8.97 19.55
N GLU A 617 17.93 -10.10 20.15
CA GLU A 617 16.73 -10.19 20.99
C GLU A 617 16.88 -11.24 22.11
N PRO A 618 17.51 -10.88 23.25
CA PRO A 618 17.76 -11.84 24.34
C PRO A 618 16.47 -12.45 24.93
N SER A 619 15.38 -11.69 25.01
CA SER A 619 14.11 -12.10 25.63
C SER A 619 13.53 -13.37 25.02
N ILE A 620 13.64 -13.54 23.70
CA ILE A 620 13.11 -14.72 22.99
C ILE A 620 13.72 -16.01 23.52
N PHE A 621 15.00 -16.01 23.93
CA PHE A 621 15.65 -17.20 24.46
C PHE A 621 15.05 -17.65 25.79
N PHE A 622 14.45 -16.76 26.55
CA PHE A 622 13.84 -17.06 27.85
C PHE A 622 12.32 -17.24 27.74
N ASP A 623 11.63 -16.37 27.02
CA ASP A 623 10.16 -16.34 26.97
C ASP A 623 9.57 -17.45 26.09
N SER A 624 10.24 -17.80 24.98
CA SER A 624 9.70 -18.74 23.98
C SER A 624 10.06 -20.21 24.23
N LYS A 625 10.69 -20.51 25.38
CA LYS A 625 11.34 -21.82 25.67
C LYS A 625 12.41 -22.22 24.64
N LEU A 626 12.92 -21.28 23.83
CA LEU A 626 14.00 -21.56 22.90
C LEU A 626 15.30 -21.94 23.65
N GLY A 627 15.60 -21.27 24.77
CA GLY A 627 16.74 -21.56 25.63
C GLY A 627 16.79 -23.00 26.11
N SER A 628 15.65 -23.58 26.51
CA SER A 628 15.59 -25.00 26.90
C SER A 628 15.74 -25.94 25.70
N LYS A 629 15.19 -25.59 24.53
CA LYS A 629 15.38 -26.36 23.30
C LYS A 629 16.83 -26.41 22.84
N ILE A 630 17.59 -25.33 23.03
CA ILE A 630 19.00 -25.28 22.64
C ILE A 630 19.97 -25.70 23.75
N ILE A 631 19.47 -25.90 24.97
CA ILE A 631 20.28 -26.18 26.17
C ILE A 631 21.23 -25.02 26.43
N LEU A 632 20.66 -23.82 26.54
CA LEU A 632 21.35 -22.60 26.96
C LEU A 632 21.44 -22.59 28.49
N VAL A 633 22.66 -22.53 29.03
CA VAL A 633 22.93 -22.54 30.47
C VAL A 633 23.80 -21.34 30.85
N PRO A 634 23.66 -20.80 32.07
CA PRO A 634 24.55 -19.78 32.57
C PRO A 634 25.95 -20.36 32.85
N LYS A 635 26.96 -19.50 32.93
CA LYS A 635 28.38 -19.87 33.09
C LYS A 635 28.63 -20.78 34.29
N GLU A 636 27.92 -20.60 35.40
CA GLU A 636 28.05 -21.44 36.60
C GLU A 636 27.72 -22.91 36.33
N GLU A 637 26.86 -23.17 35.35
CA GLU A 637 26.37 -24.50 34.99
C GLU A 637 27.06 -25.08 33.73
N GLN A 638 28.11 -24.44 33.22
CA GLN A 638 28.80 -24.86 31.99
C GLN A 638 29.25 -26.33 32.04
N ASN A 639 29.65 -26.84 33.21
CA ASN A 639 30.10 -28.22 33.41
C ASN A 639 28.98 -29.27 33.26
N SER A 640 27.71 -28.86 33.20
CA SER A 640 26.58 -29.75 32.91
C SER A 640 26.47 -30.14 31.43
N LEU A 641 27.13 -29.39 30.54
CA LEU A 641 27.14 -29.63 29.09
C LEU A 641 28.19 -30.68 28.71
N ARG A 642 27.86 -31.53 27.74
CA ARG A 642 28.80 -32.51 27.18
C ARG A 642 29.91 -31.82 26.38
N ASN A 643 29.58 -30.76 25.64
CA ASN A 643 30.55 -29.86 25.05
C ASN A 643 30.02 -28.42 25.01
N ALA A 644 30.59 -27.56 25.84
CA ALA A 644 30.16 -26.18 26.01
C ALA A 644 30.66 -25.27 24.87
N GLY A 645 29.75 -24.71 24.09
CA GLY A 645 30.00 -23.60 23.17
C GLY A 645 29.71 -22.27 23.83
N ARG A 646 30.67 -21.36 23.86
CA ARG A 646 30.51 -20.02 24.47
C ARG A 646 29.69 -19.12 23.56
N ILE A 647 28.56 -18.61 24.05
CA ILE A 647 27.73 -17.61 23.34
C ILE A 647 28.22 -16.20 23.66
N ASN A 648 28.36 -15.88 24.94
CA ASN A 648 28.94 -14.62 25.43
C ASN A 648 29.69 -14.87 26.76
N ASP A 649 29.89 -13.85 27.59
CA ASP A 649 30.61 -13.99 28.86
C ASP A 649 29.82 -14.74 29.93
N ASP A 650 28.49 -14.78 29.80
CA ASP A 650 27.55 -15.23 30.82
C ASP A 650 26.83 -16.53 30.45
N TYR A 651 26.73 -16.87 29.16
CA TYR A 651 25.93 -17.99 28.66
C TYR A 651 26.69 -18.93 27.71
N PHE A 652 26.37 -20.22 27.83
CA PHE A 652 26.94 -21.32 27.05
C PHE A 652 25.83 -22.22 26.50
N VAL A 653 26.10 -22.91 25.39
CA VAL A 653 25.17 -23.80 24.70
C VAL A 653 25.78 -25.19 24.47
N GLU A 654 24.97 -26.24 24.48
CA GLU A 654 25.41 -27.59 24.08
C GLU A 654 25.77 -27.64 22.58
N THR A 655 26.94 -28.16 22.26
CA THR A 655 27.42 -28.29 20.87
C THR A 655 27.69 -29.74 20.45
N ASN A 656 27.69 -30.69 21.39
CA ASN A 656 27.80 -32.12 21.12
C ASN A 656 26.46 -32.72 20.68
N ILE A 657 25.93 -32.19 19.59
CA ILE A 657 24.70 -32.60 18.91
C ILE A 657 24.98 -32.76 17.42
N THR A 658 24.14 -33.49 16.68
CA THR A 658 24.36 -33.74 15.25
C THR A 658 24.32 -32.45 14.43
N ASN A 659 24.93 -32.42 13.24
CA ASN A 659 24.85 -31.24 12.36
C ASN A 659 23.40 -30.89 12.00
N ASN A 660 22.56 -31.91 11.77
CA ASN A 660 21.14 -31.72 11.47
C ASN A 660 20.38 -31.14 12.67
N ASP A 661 20.72 -31.53 13.90
CA ASP A 661 20.14 -30.91 15.09
C ASP A 661 20.60 -29.46 15.27
N LYS A 662 21.87 -29.15 14.98
CA LYS A 662 22.37 -27.76 14.99
C LYS A 662 21.60 -26.91 13.97
N LEU A 663 21.47 -27.38 12.73
CA LEU A 663 20.69 -26.71 11.69
C LEU A 663 19.24 -26.49 12.12
N LYS A 664 18.57 -27.54 12.63
CA LYS A 664 17.19 -27.46 13.08
C LYS A 664 17.00 -26.41 14.17
N LYS A 665 17.92 -26.34 15.14
CA LYS A 665 17.88 -25.34 16.21
C LYS A 665 18.11 -23.91 15.69
N ILE A 666 19.02 -23.72 14.72
CA ILE A 666 19.19 -22.42 14.05
C ILE A 666 17.91 -22.02 13.30
N LYS A 667 17.33 -22.92 12.51
CA LYS A 667 16.07 -22.67 11.79
C LYS A 667 14.95 -22.25 12.75
N GLN A 668 14.78 -22.95 13.87
CA GLN A 668 13.78 -22.60 14.89
C GLN A 668 14.01 -21.20 15.50
N ALA A 669 15.26 -20.84 15.76
CA ALA A 669 15.59 -19.50 16.28
C ALA A 669 15.30 -18.41 15.23
N LEU A 670 15.66 -18.64 13.96
CA LEU A 670 15.40 -17.72 12.86
C LEU A 670 13.90 -17.55 12.57
N GLU A 671 13.11 -18.63 12.62
CA GLU A 671 11.65 -18.57 12.45
C GLU A 671 10.97 -17.75 13.55
N LEU A 672 11.36 -17.92 14.81
CA LEU A 672 10.80 -17.15 15.93
C LEU A 672 11.07 -15.65 15.77
N LEU A 673 12.20 -15.31 15.17
CA LEU A 673 12.64 -13.94 14.89
C LEU A 673 12.20 -13.40 13.52
N LYS A 674 11.57 -14.23 12.67
CA LYS A 674 11.18 -13.89 11.28
C LYS A 674 12.37 -13.52 10.38
N LEU A 675 13.52 -14.17 10.61
CA LEU A 675 14.81 -13.96 9.94
C LEU A 675 15.20 -15.14 9.05
N GLU A 676 14.23 -15.86 8.49
CA GLU A 676 14.46 -17.08 7.72
C GLU A 676 15.36 -16.85 6.48
N ASP A 677 15.32 -15.63 5.95
CA ASP A 677 16.05 -15.22 4.74
C ASP A 677 17.45 -14.67 5.02
N GLU A 678 17.86 -14.57 6.28
CA GLU A 678 19.08 -13.82 6.62
C GLU A 678 20.33 -14.68 6.64
N LEU A 679 20.22 -16.01 6.57
CA LEU A 679 21.35 -16.93 6.69
C LEU A 679 21.51 -17.85 5.48
N PHE A 680 22.59 -17.63 4.74
CA PHE A 680 23.06 -18.48 3.65
C PHE A 680 24.37 -19.16 4.02
N ILE A 681 24.61 -20.34 3.47
CA ILE A 681 25.86 -21.07 3.64
C ILE A 681 26.37 -21.61 2.33
N LYS A 682 27.69 -21.68 2.20
CA LYS A 682 28.37 -22.34 1.08
C LYS A 682 29.14 -23.54 1.58
N TYR A 683 28.95 -24.69 0.94
CA TYR A 683 29.75 -25.88 1.18
C TYR A 683 30.99 -25.87 0.28
N SER A 684 32.07 -26.49 0.76
CA SER A 684 33.23 -26.82 -0.06
C SER A 684 32.88 -27.95 -1.02
N PRO A 685 33.40 -27.94 -2.26
CA PRO A 685 33.20 -29.01 -3.23
C PRO A 685 33.70 -30.36 -2.66
N SER A 686 33.03 -31.45 -3.04
CA SER A 686 33.35 -32.79 -2.53
C SER A 686 34.69 -33.31 -3.09
N LEU A 687 35.24 -34.38 -2.47
CA LEU A 687 36.50 -34.98 -2.91
C LEU A 687 36.37 -35.72 -4.26
N GLU A 688 35.15 -36.12 -4.66
CA GLU A 688 34.89 -36.72 -5.98
C GLU A 688 34.93 -35.64 -7.09
N GLU A 689 34.50 -34.41 -6.79
CA GLU A 689 34.54 -33.24 -7.71
C GLU A 689 35.96 -32.70 -7.97
N GLN A 690 36.89 -32.84 -7.01
CA GLN A 690 38.29 -32.42 -7.22
C GLN A 690 39.01 -33.26 -8.28
N SER A 691 38.56 -34.50 -8.51
CA SER A 691 39.07 -35.38 -9.56
C SER A 691 38.55 -35.02 -10.95
N GLU A 692 37.35 -34.46 -11.06
CA GLU A 692 36.75 -34.07 -12.35
C GLU A 692 37.20 -32.69 -12.82
N MET A 693 37.58 -31.76 -11.92
CA MET A 693 38.16 -30.46 -12.31
C MET A 693 39.61 -30.52 -12.85
N ILE A 694 40.24 -31.72 -12.89
CA ILE A 694 41.61 -31.93 -13.38
C ILE A 694 41.62 -32.65 -14.76
N ILE A 695 40.46 -32.92 -15.36
CA ILE A 695 40.33 -33.41 -16.74
C ILE A 695 39.69 -32.30 -17.59
#